data_AF-A0A969N262-F1
#
_entry.id   AF-A0A969N262-F1
#
_cell.length_a   1.000
_cell.length_b   1.000
_cell.length_c   1.000
_cell.angle_alpha   90.00
_cell.angle_beta   90.00
_cell.angle_gamma   90.00
#
_symmetry.space_group_name_H-M   'P 1'
#
loop_
_entity.id
_entity.type
_entity.pdbx_description
1 polymer ?
#
loop_
_entity_poly.entity_id
_entity_poly.type
_entity_poly.pdbx_seq_one_letter_code
_entity_poly.pdbx_strand_id
1 'polypeptide(L)'
;MMQRQVPIELYVNAAKGDDTASGTSLAPYKTLTHALKTAKPNSIIYLSRGSYTTENGEQFPLVIANSLSIVGNVAAQGSGVLLQGSGIYESLSFGQQSVTVVLEGEAQLRGVTVTNFDPKGTGIWLESATPTLSNCTLAACCREGVLVTGTANPVISDCLFRENAASGLTLVRHARGELRNNVCRQNGFGIAISDRAAPVLVSNQIFENRCGVVLSGAAAPILRGNVLTQNTEDGLAVFAQASPDLGTHTEPAGNRIRQNQRFDLRNATAQTVISSGNQLNPIKVSGSVEWLAISSPYTQPPVAEVAKLERGSSAYRSPLHAPGDLINHEFAALIQPLLDRQILSLTSNQQFDPQGWLIAAELGAWMQKAGLNWDGAHNDSSPPVRPLTRLQATEAVVQAANLTGGHPKLLSQYADRGQVPSAQTLIIATALQHRLLVWATAQDRLNLLHPITRAEAGAVLYQALVAKGEAVAVEMPIASPVKPIRLPASSPRRAPVVVLDPGHGGSDTGVVTQVKSADDEMQLPADSWMMDRAAEVALSPLPAGMMEPAMMEPMGMPMGMPMPAEMPLGMEPPEPASMPRMPDDPPAMPSLREKEVVLSIAQAVASFLKQQGIQVVMTRADDRDMTPAERVEIAERSQADAFISIHANASIANQSAINGIETYYNSDLPAGSQLAWAIHKALTRMPDVEDRGVHSATFYTLRSHSIAAAHVEVGYITGSKDAPSLGNSAYHRYLARSIANGIGRYVQQKGN
;
A
#
# COMPACT_ATOMS: atom_id res chain seq x y z
N MET A 1 34.62 14.43 42.23
CA MET A 1 33.58 15.26 41.59
C MET A 1 33.94 15.41 40.12
N MET A 2 33.35 14.60 39.23
CA MET A 2 33.52 14.80 37.78
C MET A 2 32.63 15.97 37.38
N GLN A 3 33.25 17.09 36.97
CA GLN A 3 32.53 18.20 36.33
C GLN A 3 31.83 17.63 35.09
N ARG A 4 30.49 17.70 35.04
CA ARG A 4 29.74 17.50 33.80
C ARG A 4 30.21 18.58 32.81
N GLN A 5 31.04 18.19 31.84
CA GLN A 5 31.32 19.06 30.69
C GLN A 5 29.99 19.36 30.00
N VAL A 6 29.68 20.66 29.87
CA VAL A 6 28.53 21.11 29.08
C VAL A 6 28.79 20.71 27.62
N PRO A 7 27.85 20.03 26.95
CA PRO A 7 28.03 19.64 25.55
C PRO A 7 28.26 20.89 24.69
N ILE A 8 29.25 20.82 23.80
CA ILE A 8 29.58 21.92 22.90
C ILE A 8 28.58 21.91 21.75
N GLU A 9 27.89 23.03 21.55
CA GLU A 9 26.96 23.20 20.43
C GLU A 9 27.67 23.80 19.22
N LEU A 10 27.52 23.16 18.07
CA LEU A 10 27.98 23.63 16.78
C LEU A 10 26.79 23.79 15.84
N TYR A 11 26.83 24.78 14.96
CA TYR A 11 25.75 25.09 14.04
C TYR A 11 26.27 25.05 12.61
N VAL A 12 25.52 24.40 11.71
CA VAL A 12 25.86 24.27 10.30
C VAL A 12 24.72 24.80 9.44
N ASN A 13 25.06 25.61 8.45
CA ASN A 13 24.12 26.16 7.48
C ASN A 13 24.71 26.12 6.08
N ALA A 14 24.24 25.19 5.24
CA ALA A 14 24.76 24.99 3.89
C ALA A 14 24.63 26.25 3.00
N ALA A 15 23.65 27.11 3.24
CA ALA A 15 23.38 28.28 2.41
C ALA A 15 24.15 29.54 2.85
N LYS A 16 24.35 29.74 4.16
CA LYS A 16 24.89 30.98 4.74
C LYS A 16 26.13 30.81 5.61
N GLY A 17 26.53 29.58 5.89
CA GLY A 17 27.68 29.29 6.74
C GLY A 17 29.01 29.49 6.03
N ASP A 18 30.07 29.50 6.83
CA ASP A 18 31.46 29.61 6.39
C ASP A 18 32.33 28.67 7.24
N ASP A 19 33.10 27.78 6.61
CA ASP A 19 33.95 26.80 7.30
C ASP A 19 35.20 27.44 7.93
N THR A 20 35.43 28.73 7.72
CA THR A 20 36.42 29.51 8.48
C THR A 20 35.85 30.15 9.75
N ALA A 21 34.54 30.04 9.97
CA ALA A 21 33.84 30.65 11.10
C ALA A 21 34.06 29.91 12.42
N SER A 22 33.39 30.37 13.48
CA SER A 22 33.52 29.80 14.84
C SER A 22 32.58 28.63 15.12
N GLY A 23 31.63 28.33 14.23
CA GLY A 23 30.64 27.26 14.41
C GLY A 23 29.52 27.61 15.40
N THR A 24 29.39 28.87 15.82
CA THR A 24 28.33 29.35 16.70
C THR A 24 27.03 29.62 15.93
N SER A 25 25.90 29.78 16.62
CA SER A 25 24.61 30.07 15.97
C SER A 25 24.61 31.37 15.14
N LEU A 26 25.44 32.35 15.50
CA LEU A 26 25.61 33.61 14.77
C LEU A 26 26.64 33.52 13.63
N ALA A 27 27.55 32.56 13.69
CA ALA A 27 28.61 32.35 12.71
C ALA A 27 28.77 30.83 12.43
N PRO A 28 27.75 30.21 11.79
CA PRO A 28 27.71 28.77 11.59
C PRO A 28 28.73 28.31 10.55
N TYR A 29 29.15 27.05 10.66
CA TYR A 29 29.90 26.38 9.61
C TYR A 29 29.06 26.22 8.34
N LYS A 30 29.73 26.11 7.19
CA LYS A 30 29.05 25.87 5.91
C LYS A 30 28.72 24.38 5.75
N THR A 31 29.71 23.52 6.01
CA THR A 31 29.61 22.08 5.76
C THR A 31 29.55 21.27 7.05
N LEU A 32 28.79 20.19 7.01
CA LEU A 32 28.79 19.18 8.06
C LEU A 32 30.14 18.44 8.09
N THR A 33 30.78 18.27 6.95
CA THR A 33 32.14 17.75 6.83
C THR A 33 33.12 18.49 7.73
N HIS A 34 33.11 19.83 7.70
CA HIS A 34 33.98 20.63 8.56
C HIS A 34 33.59 20.51 10.03
N ALA A 35 32.29 20.54 10.34
CA ALA A 35 31.79 20.38 11.70
C ALA A 35 32.19 19.03 12.32
N LEU A 36 32.10 17.93 11.57
CA LEU A 36 32.50 16.60 12.03
C LEU A 36 34.00 16.49 12.31
N LYS A 37 34.85 17.18 11.54
CA LYS A 37 36.30 17.20 11.75
C LYS A 37 36.72 18.04 12.97
N THR A 38 35.95 19.06 13.32
CA THR A 38 36.27 20.00 14.41
C THR A 38 35.57 19.67 15.73
N ALA A 39 34.49 18.90 15.69
CA ALA A 39 33.71 18.53 16.85
C ALA A 39 34.54 17.76 17.89
N LYS A 40 34.38 18.14 19.15
CA LYS A 40 34.92 17.39 20.29
C LYS A 40 33.94 16.28 20.69
N PRO A 41 34.39 15.20 21.38
CA PRO A 41 33.47 14.20 21.91
C PRO A 41 32.32 14.84 22.72
N ASN A 42 31.11 14.28 22.62
CA ASN A 42 29.88 14.80 23.24
C ASN A 42 29.36 16.14 22.68
N SER A 43 29.86 16.61 21.53
CA SER A 43 29.30 17.80 20.87
C SER A 43 27.94 17.50 20.21
N ILE A 44 27.10 18.53 20.14
CA ILE A 44 25.83 18.53 19.42
C ILE A 44 25.97 19.45 18.21
N ILE A 45 25.71 18.93 17.01
CA ILE A 45 25.75 19.67 15.75
C ILE A 45 24.33 19.89 15.25
N TYR A 46 23.89 21.14 15.18
CA TYR A 46 22.59 21.54 14.66
C TYR A 46 22.68 21.87 13.17
N LEU A 47 21.81 21.23 12.38
CA LEU A 47 21.69 21.48 10.95
C LEU A 47 20.53 22.43 10.67
N SER A 48 20.82 23.51 9.95
CA SER A 48 19.80 24.37 9.37
C SER A 48 19.11 23.67 8.20
N ARG A 49 17.95 24.19 7.79
CA ARG A 49 17.34 23.77 6.52
C ARG A 49 18.28 24.05 5.35
N GLY A 50 18.42 23.07 4.46
CA GLY A 50 19.31 23.14 3.32
C GLY A 50 19.63 21.75 2.76
N SER A 51 20.33 21.76 1.62
CA SER A 51 20.88 20.58 0.99
C SER A 51 22.37 20.50 1.27
N TYR A 52 22.80 19.38 1.85
CA TYR A 52 24.16 19.05 2.20
C TYR A 52 24.62 17.99 1.19
N THR A 53 25.30 18.44 0.15
CA THR A 53 25.66 17.65 -1.04
C THR A 53 27.12 17.84 -1.40
N THR A 54 27.67 16.97 -2.24
CA THR A 54 29.04 17.10 -2.75
C THR A 54 29.24 18.44 -3.47
N GLU A 55 28.24 18.89 -4.23
CA GLU A 55 28.23 20.20 -4.91
C GLU A 55 28.32 21.36 -3.92
N ASN A 56 27.74 21.21 -2.72
CA ASN A 56 27.78 22.22 -1.66
C ASN A 56 29.00 22.09 -0.73
N GLY A 57 29.97 21.23 -1.08
CA GLY A 57 31.25 21.09 -0.39
C GLY A 57 31.33 19.94 0.60
N GLU A 58 30.28 19.10 0.72
CA GLU A 58 30.35 17.92 1.57
C GLU A 58 31.28 16.84 1.00
N GLN A 59 31.99 16.13 1.89
CA GLN A 59 32.83 14.99 1.56
C GLN A 59 32.18 13.73 2.15
N PHE A 60 31.71 12.86 1.27
CA PHE A 60 31.07 11.60 1.64
C PHE A 60 32.09 10.43 1.65
N PRO A 61 31.89 9.40 2.49
CA PRO A 61 30.79 9.25 3.44
C PRO A 61 30.94 10.21 4.64
N LEU A 62 29.81 10.71 5.16
CA LEU A 62 29.79 11.48 6.39
C LEU A 62 29.88 10.52 7.58
N VAL A 63 31.05 10.44 8.21
CA VAL A 63 31.28 9.57 9.37
C VAL A 63 30.98 10.33 10.65
N ILE A 64 29.92 9.91 11.35
CA ILE A 64 29.53 10.48 12.64
C ILE A 64 30.15 9.61 13.73
N ALA A 65 31.24 10.14 14.30
CA ALA A 65 32.03 9.46 15.31
C ALA A 65 31.26 9.25 16.62
N ASN A 66 31.80 8.36 17.46
CA ASN A 66 31.24 8.01 18.76
C ASN A 66 30.88 9.23 19.62
N SER A 67 29.72 9.17 20.27
CA SER A 67 29.19 10.19 21.19
C SER A 67 28.94 11.57 20.57
N LEU A 68 28.92 11.71 19.24
CA LEU A 68 28.44 12.92 18.57
C LEU A 68 26.93 12.85 18.32
N SER A 69 26.25 14.00 18.43
CA SER A 69 24.82 14.11 18.14
C SER A 69 24.57 15.10 17.02
N ILE A 70 23.89 14.66 15.96
CA ILE A 70 23.46 15.50 14.84
C ILE A 70 21.96 15.72 14.92
N VAL A 71 21.52 16.98 14.87
CA VAL A 71 20.12 17.37 15.03
C VAL A 71 19.70 18.29 13.89
N GLY A 72 18.80 17.84 13.03
CA GLY A 72 18.13 18.66 12.02
C GLY A 72 16.68 18.99 12.41
N ASN A 73 15.75 18.81 11.48
CA ASN A 73 14.33 19.06 11.67
C ASN A 73 13.59 17.84 12.26
N VAL A 74 13.70 17.64 13.57
CA VAL A 74 13.08 16.51 14.29
C VAL A 74 11.54 16.52 14.16
N ALA A 75 10.90 17.68 14.27
CA ALA A 75 9.44 17.81 14.26
C ALA A 75 8.81 17.41 12.92
N ALA A 76 9.56 17.47 11.82
CA ALA A 76 9.06 17.10 10.49
C ALA A 76 9.88 15.96 9.85
N GLN A 77 10.41 15.06 10.67
CA GLN A 77 11.16 13.86 10.25
C GLN A 77 12.29 14.14 9.24
N GLY A 78 12.98 15.27 9.40
CA GLY A 78 14.06 15.69 8.52
C GLY A 78 13.67 16.42 7.25
N SER A 79 12.39 16.76 7.07
CA SER A 79 11.94 17.59 5.95
C SER A 79 12.70 18.93 5.90
N GLY A 80 13.29 19.20 4.73
CA GLY A 80 14.09 20.40 4.47
C GLY A 80 15.54 20.35 4.96
N VAL A 81 16.02 19.23 5.52
CA VAL A 81 17.43 18.99 5.87
C VAL A 81 17.90 17.75 5.10
N LEU A 82 18.44 17.93 3.90
CA LEU A 82 18.76 16.84 2.98
C LEU A 82 20.27 16.54 2.99
N LEU A 83 20.65 15.30 3.32
CA LEU A 83 21.99 14.76 3.13
C LEU A 83 21.96 13.89 1.87
N GLN A 84 22.61 14.34 0.80
CA GLN A 84 22.60 13.64 -0.49
C GLN A 84 24.00 13.53 -1.06
N GLY A 85 24.47 12.29 -1.20
CA GLY A 85 25.76 11.98 -1.78
C GLY A 85 26.15 10.53 -1.54
N SER A 86 27.33 10.16 -1.99
CA SER A 86 27.87 8.82 -1.85
C SER A 86 29.40 8.90 -1.74
N GLY A 87 29.98 8.03 -0.92
CA GLY A 87 31.42 7.85 -0.85
C GLY A 87 31.80 6.41 -0.49
N ILE A 88 33.05 6.06 -0.72
CA ILE A 88 33.54 4.71 -0.44
C ILE A 88 33.84 4.56 1.05
N TYR A 89 33.20 3.57 1.66
CA TYR A 89 33.42 3.12 3.03
C TYR A 89 34.00 1.71 3.03
N GLU A 90 35.08 1.49 3.77
CA GLU A 90 35.72 0.18 3.92
C GLU A 90 35.07 -0.58 5.09
N SER A 91 34.04 -1.39 4.80
CA SER A 91 33.38 -2.23 5.79
C SER A 91 34.24 -3.44 6.17
N LEU A 92 34.36 -3.71 7.47
CA LEU A 92 35.00 -4.93 7.97
C LEU A 92 34.24 -6.19 7.55
N SER A 93 32.92 -6.10 7.41
CA SER A 93 32.03 -7.22 7.08
C SER A 93 31.82 -7.43 5.58
N PHE A 94 32.03 -6.40 4.76
CA PHE A 94 31.62 -6.36 3.35
C PHE A 94 32.59 -5.67 2.38
N GLY A 95 33.79 -5.28 2.83
CA GLY A 95 34.76 -4.54 2.02
C GLY A 95 34.23 -3.19 1.56
N GLN A 96 34.62 -2.73 0.37
CA GLN A 96 34.22 -1.45 -0.17
C GLN A 96 32.70 -1.35 -0.41
N GLN A 97 32.08 -0.33 0.18
CA GLN A 97 30.66 -0.03 0.07
C GLN A 97 30.46 1.44 -0.27
N SER A 98 29.40 1.76 -1.02
CA SER A 98 29.04 3.13 -1.37
C SER A 98 27.98 3.64 -0.39
N VAL A 99 28.34 4.62 0.43
CA VAL A 99 27.57 5.02 1.62
C VAL A 99 27.45 6.54 1.71
N THR A 100 26.27 7.05 2.12
CA THR A 100 26.10 8.47 2.43
C THR A 100 26.53 8.79 3.85
N VAL A 101 26.04 8.06 4.86
CA VAL A 101 26.34 8.32 6.28
C VAL A 101 26.79 7.04 6.98
N VAL A 102 27.82 7.14 7.82
CA VAL A 102 28.26 6.06 8.71
C VAL A 102 28.06 6.52 10.14
N LEU A 103 27.40 5.72 10.98
CA LEU A 103 27.30 6.00 12.43
C LEU A 103 28.17 5.03 13.21
N GLU A 104 29.03 5.57 14.07
CA GLU A 104 29.96 4.80 14.90
C GLU A 104 29.62 4.92 16.39
N GLY A 105 29.98 3.91 17.18
CA GLY A 105 29.78 3.89 18.63
C GLY A 105 28.34 4.24 19.04
N GLU A 106 28.19 5.23 19.90
CA GLU A 106 26.92 5.76 20.43
C GLU A 106 26.47 7.04 19.71
N ALA A 107 26.88 7.24 18.45
CA ALA A 107 26.47 8.39 17.65
C ALA A 107 24.94 8.53 17.55
N GLN A 108 24.46 9.77 17.51
CA GLN A 108 23.04 10.07 17.37
C GLN A 108 22.79 10.89 16.10
N LEU A 109 21.81 10.47 15.31
CA LEU A 109 21.36 11.19 14.12
C LEU A 109 19.85 11.39 14.19
N ARG A 110 19.41 12.64 14.16
CA ARG A 110 18.01 13.00 14.35
C ARG A 110 17.53 14.06 13.39
N GLY A 111 16.34 13.90 12.81
CA GLY A 111 15.72 14.97 12.04
C GLY A 111 16.42 15.27 10.71
N VAL A 112 16.89 14.27 9.97
CA VAL A 112 17.49 14.48 8.63
C VAL A 112 16.83 13.62 7.56
N THR A 113 16.88 14.08 6.32
CA THR A 113 16.56 13.28 5.14
C THR A 113 17.85 12.76 4.52
N VAL A 114 17.97 11.47 4.24
CA VAL A 114 19.17 10.86 3.61
C VAL A 114 18.79 10.19 2.29
N THR A 115 19.59 10.45 1.25
CA THR A 115 19.41 9.89 -0.09
C THR A 115 20.74 9.50 -0.72
N ASN A 116 20.76 8.37 -1.44
CA ASN A 116 21.93 7.90 -2.18
C ASN A 116 21.54 7.41 -3.58
N PHE A 117 21.89 8.19 -4.61
CA PHE A 117 21.59 7.86 -6.00
C PHE A 117 22.65 6.99 -6.68
N ASP A 118 23.76 6.67 -6.00
CA ASP A 118 24.73 5.72 -6.54
C ASP A 118 24.05 4.36 -6.74
N PRO A 119 24.21 3.66 -7.88
CA PRO A 119 23.56 2.37 -8.13
C PRO A 119 23.78 1.31 -7.04
N LYS A 120 24.90 1.38 -6.31
CA LYS A 120 25.22 0.51 -5.16
C LYS A 120 25.19 1.26 -3.82
N GLY A 121 24.52 2.41 -3.80
CA GLY A 121 24.46 3.35 -2.71
C GLY A 121 23.49 2.96 -1.59
N THR A 122 24.04 2.75 -0.40
CA THR A 122 23.31 2.67 0.87
C THR A 122 23.19 4.07 1.46
N GLY A 123 22.03 4.42 2.03
CA GLY A 123 21.87 5.68 2.75
C GLY A 123 22.74 5.74 4.01
N ILE A 124 22.44 4.90 5.00
CA ILE A 124 23.14 4.87 6.29
C ILE A 124 23.71 3.48 6.58
N TRP A 125 24.98 3.44 6.99
CA TRP A 125 25.68 2.22 7.38
C TRP A 125 25.97 2.17 8.87
N LEU A 126 25.55 1.09 9.53
CA LEU A 126 25.77 0.82 10.95
C LEU A 126 26.50 -0.51 11.11
N GLU A 127 27.71 -0.49 11.67
CA GLU A 127 28.54 -1.70 11.81
C GLU A 127 29.15 -1.81 13.20
N SER A 128 28.80 -2.89 13.93
CA SER A 128 29.30 -3.18 15.27
C SER A 128 29.23 -2.01 16.28
N ALA A 129 28.19 -1.18 16.18
CA ALA A 129 27.96 0.03 16.97
C ALA A 129 26.57 0.04 17.65
N THR A 130 26.34 0.95 18.59
CA THR A 130 25.06 1.16 19.29
C THR A 130 24.48 2.57 19.08
N PRO A 131 24.34 3.05 17.83
CA PRO A 131 23.89 4.41 17.56
C PRO A 131 22.37 4.56 17.72
N THR A 132 21.92 5.81 17.85
CA THR A 132 20.49 6.16 17.83
C THR A 132 20.14 6.92 16.56
N LEU A 133 19.17 6.41 15.82
CA LEU A 133 18.57 7.07 14.65
C LEU A 133 17.12 7.39 14.98
N SER A 134 16.72 8.67 14.95
CA SER A 134 15.33 9.03 15.27
C SER A 134 14.76 10.15 14.42
N ASN A 135 13.48 10.07 14.08
CA ASN A 135 12.79 11.11 13.31
C ASN A 135 13.52 11.47 12.01
N CYS A 136 14.05 10.49 11.28
CA CYS A 136 14.73 10.70 10.00
C CYS A 136 13.88 10.18 8.83
N THR A 137 14.10 10.72 7.64
CA THR A 137 13.54 10.21 6.38
C THR A 137 14.65 9.60 5.53
N LEU A 138 14.48 8.37 5.08
CA LEU A 138 15.43 7.68 4.22
C LEU A 138 14.71 7.33 2.93
N ALA A 139 15.08 8.07 1.89
CA ALA A 139 14.29 8.11 0.67
C ALA A 139 15.14 8.00 -0.58
N ALA A 140 14.61 7.26 -1.57
CA ALA A 140 15.16 7.15 -2.91
C ALA A 140 16.63 6.68 -2.94
N CYS A 141 17.06 5.83 -1.99
CA CYS A 141 18.33 5.13 -2.10
C CYS A 141 18.23 4.01 -3.15
N CYS A 142 19.24 3.89 -4.02
CA CYS A 142 19.30 2.84 -5.03
C CYS A 142 19.56 1.43 -4.45
N ARG A 143 19.96 1.32 -3.18
CA ARG A 143 19.91 0.07 -2.41
C ARG A 143 18.97 0.19 -1.23
N GLU A 144 19.51 0.14 -0.02
CA GLU A 144 18.75 0.22 1.22
C GLU A 144 18.91 1.56 1.91
N GLY A 145 17.85 2.00 2.60
CA GLY A 145 17.90 3.21 3.41
C GLY A 145 18.93 3.07 4.53
N VAL A 146 18.81 2.01 5.34
CA VAL A 146 19.79 1.65 6.38
C VAL A 146 20.22 0.20 6.22
N LEU A 147 21.54 -0.04 6.39
CA LEU A 147 22.11 -1.35 6.60
C LEU A 147 22.75 -1.45 7.99
N VAL A 148 22.39 -2.52 8.73
CA VAL A 148 22.92 -2.86 10.05
C VAL A 148 23.65 -4.20 9.98
N THR A 149 24.92 -4.23 10.37
CA THR A 149 25.77 -5.42 10.26
C THR A 149 26.71 -5.59 11.46
N GLY A 150 27.50 -6.67 11.43
CA GLY A 150 28.43 -7.04 12.50
C GLY A 150 27.66 -7.43 13.74
N THR A 151 27.99 -6.82 14.88
CA THR A 151 27.30 -6.97 16.17
C THR A 151 26.52 -5.72 16.57
N ALA A 152 26.22 -4.84 15.61
CA ALA A 152 25.55 -3.57 15.89
C ALA A 152 24.21 -3.78 16.61
N ASN A 153 23.90 -2.90 17.55
CA ASN A 153 22.65 -2.92 18.35
C ASN A 153 22.06 -1.50 18.44
N PRO A 154 21.58 -0.94 17.31
CA PRO A 154 21.07 0.43 17.26
C PRO A 154 19.64 0.56 17.81
N VAL A 155 19.25 1.78 18.16
CA VAL A 155 17.84 2.16 18.34
C VAL A 155 17.40 3.00 17.15
N ILE A 156 16.42 2.53 16.39
CA ILE A 156 15.87 3.22 15.22
C ILE A 156 14.39 3.49 15.48
N SER A 157 14.02 4.76 15.62
CA SER A 157 12.69 5.16 16.05
C SER A 157 12.06 6.29 15.24
N ASP A 158 10.75 6.22 15.02
CA ASP A 158 9.96 7.29 14.39
C ASP A 158 10.51 7.75 13.03
N CYS A 159 11.19 6.86 12.29
CA CYS A 159 11.77 7.15 10.98
C CYS A 159 10.84 6.73 9.84
N LEU A 160 10.98 7.39 8.69
CA LEU A 160 10.25 7.10 7.46
C LEU A 160 11.22 6.54 6.40
N PHE A 161 10.99 5.30 5.96
CA PHE A 161 11.73 4.65 4.88
C PHE A 161 10.83 4.55 3.65
N ARG A 162 11.16 5.28 2.58
CA ARG A 162 10.33 5.26 1.36
C ARG A 162 11.12 5.17 0.06
N GLU A 163 10.55 4.51 -0.93
CA GLU A 163 11.06 4.52 -2.31
C GLU A 163 12.53 4.04 -2.44
N ASN A 164 13.02 3.25 -1.49
CA ASN A 164 14.35 2.64 -1.57
C ASN A 164 14.25 1.37 -2.44
N ALA A 165 15.15 1.24 -3.41
CA ALA A 165 14.99 0.23 -4.46
C ALA A 165 15.15 -1.22 -3.92
N ALA A 166 16.05 -1.45 -2.97
CA ALA A 166 16.24 -2.76 -2.34
C ALA A 166 15.39 -2.94 -1.08
N SER A 167 15.72 -2.24 0.01
CA SER A 167 15.00 -2.35 1.30
C SER A 167 14.87 -1.00 1.99
N GLY A 168 13.83 -0.79 2.80
CA GLY A 168 13.82 0.32 3.75
C GLY A 168 14.94 0.14 4.79
N LEU A 169 14.95 -1.03 5.43
CA LEU A 169 15.93 -1.41 6.43
C LEU A 169 16.48 -2.82 6.17
N THR A 170 17.78 -3.03 6.36
CA THR A 170 18.42 -4.35 6.22
C THR A 170 19.25 -4.64 7.47
N LEU A 171 19.06 -5.80 8.11
CA LEU A 171 19.87 -6.30 9.22
C LEU A 171 20.48 -7.66 8.88
N VAL A 172 21.79 -7.78 9.04
CA VAL A 172 22.55 -8.97 8.64
C VAL A 172 23.59 -9.35 9.71
N ARG A 173 24.31 -10.47 9.50
CA ARG A 173 25.29 -11.01 10.46
C ARG A 173 24.69 -11.27 11.84
N HIS A 174 25.20 -10.64 12.89
CA HIS A 174 24.75 -10.78 14.27
C HIS A 174 24.09 -9.47 14.76
N ALA A 175 23.60 -8.66 13.83
CA ALA A 175 22.94 -7.41 14.15
C ALA A 175 21.73 -7.64 15.06
N ARG A 176 21.64 -6.80 16.09
CA ARG A 176 20.50 -6.67 16.98
C ARG A 176 19.90 -5.29 16.76
N GLY A 177 19.24 -4.76 17.77
CA GLY A 177 18.70 -3.43 17.78
C GLY A 177 17.20 -3.43 17.98
N GLU A 178 16.70 -2.23 18.19
CA GLU A 178 15.30 -1.97 18.45
C GLU A 178 14.74 -1.03 17.38
N LEU A 179 13.73 -1.51 16.68
CA LEU A 179 13.04 -0.80 15.60
C LEU A 179 11.64 -0.45 16.09
N ARG A 180 11.39 0.83 16.39
CA ARG A 180 10.16 1.31 17.02
C ARG A 180 9.43 2.36 16.20
N ASN A 181 8.12 2.21 16.00
CA ASN A 181 7.26 3.24 15.40
C ASN A 181 7.72 3.75 14.03
N ASN A 182 8.50 2.95 13.29
CA ASN A 182 8.97 3.35 11.97
C ASN A 182 7.89 3.09 10.92
N VAL A 183 7.94 3.86 9.84
CA VAL A 183 7.09 3.68 8.67
C VAL A 183 7.95 3.24 7.49
N CYS A 184 7.69 2.05 6.94
CA CYS A 184 8.35 1.55 5.74
C CYS A 184 7.32 1.42 4.62
N ARG A 185 7.43 2.22 3.56
CA ARG A 185 6.52 2.14 2.42
C ARG A 185 7.18 2.24 1.05
N GLN A 186 6.61 1.58 0.04
CA GLN A 186 7.06 1.74 -1.35
C GLN A 186 8.53 1.35 -1.59
N ASN A 187 9.10 0.50 -0.75
CA ASN A 187 10.44 -0.07 -0.93
C ASN A 187 10.36 -1.44 -1.61
N GLY A 188 11.49 -1.98 -2.05
CA GLY A 188 11.57 -3.39 -2.46
C GLY A 188 11.17 -4.32 -1.29
N PHE A 189 11.87 -4.26 -0.18
CA PHE A 189 11.48 -4.87 1.08
C PHE A 189 11.27 -3.79 2.14
N GLY A 190 10.24 -3.90 2.98
CA GLY A 190 10.09 -2.98 4.11
C GLY A 190 11.28 -3.13 5.05
N ILE A 191 11.44 -4.35 5.59
CA ILE A 191 12.57 -4.75 6.44
C ILE A 191 13.09 -6.12 5.99
N ALA A 192 14.39 -6.22 5.72
CA ALA A 192 15.07 -7.49 5.43
C ALA A 192 15.98 -7.89 6.60
N ILE A 193 15.89 -9.13 7.06
CA ILE A 193 16.67 -9.67 8.19
C ILE A 193 17.28 -11.01 7.78
N SER A 194 18.60 -11.17 7.88
CA SER A 194 19.27 -12.41 7.49
C SER A 194 20.37 -12.86 8.46
N ASP A 195 21.05 -13.95 8.12
CA ASP A 195 22.12 -14.57 8.91
C ASP A 195 21.67 -14.94 10.33
N ARG A 196 22.23 -14.34 11.39
CA ARG A 196 21.85 -14.57 12.79
C ARG A 196 21.35 -13.29 13.45
N ALA A 197 20.86 -12.34 12.64
CA ALA A 197 20.33 -11.09 13.14
C ALA A 197 19.04 -11.35 13.95
N ALA A 198 18.92 -10.68 15.09
CA ALA A 198 17.83 -10.87 16.05
C ALA A 198 17.35 -9.53 16.63
N PRO A 199 16.81 -8.61 15.80
CA PRO A 199 16.27 -7.35 16.27
C PRO A 199 14.87 -7.51 16.89
N VAL A 200 14.46 -6.49 17.64
CA VAL A 200 13.10 -6.34 18.16
C VAL A 200 12.36 -5.29 17.34
N LEU A 201 11.23 -5.66 16.74
CA LEU A 201 10.37 -4.81 15.93
C LEU A 201 9.09 -4.52 16.72
N VAL A 202 8.86 -3.26 17.07
CA VAL A 202 7.69 -2.84 17.86
C VAL A 202 6.91 -1.72 17.17
N SER A 203 5.61 -1.93 16.97
CA SER A 203 4.68 -0.89 16.49
C SER A 203 5.08 -0.20 15.17
N ASN A 204 5.81 -0.90 14.30
CA ASN A 204 6.16 -0.38 12.98
C ASN A 204 5.00 -0.54 11.99
N GLN A 205 4.89 0.40 11.03
CA GLN A 205 3.92 0.37 9.94
C GLN A 205 4.64 0.06 8.63
N ILE A 206 4.35 -1.09 8.03
CA ILE A 206 5.08 -1.64 6.88
C ILE A 206 4.06 -1.97 5.78
N PHE A 207 3.91 -1.07 4.81
CA PHE A 207 2.86 -1.18 3.80
C PHE A 207 3.29 -0.71 2.42
N GLU A 208 2.62 -1.16 1.35
CA GLU A 208 2.95 -0.81 -0.04
C GLU A 208 4.40 -1.13 -0.49
N ASN A 209 5.11 -2.01 0.22
CA ASN A 209 6.41 -2.51 -0.23
C ASN A 209 6.20 -3.73 -1.14
N ARG A 210 7.24 -4.17 -1.88
CA ARG A 210 7.13 -5.46 -2.58
C ARG A 210 6.95 -6.60 -1.58
N CYS A 211 7.76 -6.69 -0.52
CA CYS A 211 7.49 -7.56 0.62
C CYS A 211 7.59 -6.75 1.91
N GLY A 212 6.75 -7.04 2.91
CA GLY A 212 6.76 -6.32 4.18
C GLY A 212 8.04 -6.60 4.97
N VAL A 213 8.10 -7.78 5.61
CA VAL A 213 9.28 -8.26 6.33
C VAL A 213 9.77 -9.56 5.71
N VAL A 214 11.07 -9.64 5.40
CA VAL A 214 11.71 -10.83 4.83
C VAL A 214 12.76 -11.35 5.79
N LEU A 215 12.66 -12.63 6.16
CA LEU A 215 13.58 -13.31 7.06
C LEU A 215 14.30 -14.45 6.35
N SER A 216 15.62 -14.55 6.50
CA SER A 216 16.44 -15.63 5.93
C SER A 216 17.59 -16.01 6.87
N GLY A 217 18.40 -17.00 6.49
CA GLY A 217 19.44 -17.55 7.36
C GLY A 217 18.85 -18.21 8.60
N ALA A 218 19.45 -17.97 9.76
CA ALA A 218 18.97 -18.29 11.10
C ALA A 218 18.50 -17.02 11.86
N ALA A 219 17.90 -16.06 11.15
CA ALA A 219 17.39 -14.83 11.74
C ALA A 219 16.29 -15.14 12.77
N ALA A 220 16.33 -14.46 13.93
CA ALA A 220 15.40 -14.71 15.02
C ALA A 220 14.85 -13.40 15.60
N PRO A 221 14.09 -12.61 14.81
CA PRO A 221 13.53 -11.35 15.29
C PRO A 221 12.31 -11.56 16.20
N ILE A 222 12.04 -10.56 17.05
CA ILE A 222 10.83 -10.49 17.87
C ILE A 222 9.91 -9.43 17.27
N LEU A 223 8.66 -9.79 16.94
CA LEU A 223 7.69 -8.84 16.36
C LEU A 223 6.54 -8.62 17.34
N ARG A 224 6.30 -7.35 17.74
CA ARG A 224 5.17 -6.95 18.61
C ARG A 224 4.40 -5.75 18.04
N GLY A 225 3.08 -5.86 17.92
CA GLY A 225 2.20 -4.74 17.56
C GLY A 225 2.44 -4.12 16.18
N ASN A 226 3.17 -4.79 15.28
CA ASN A 226 3.48 -4.24 13.96
C ASN A 226 2.30 -4.38 12.99
N VAL A 227 2.19 -3.46 12.04
CA VAL A 227 1.17 -3.47 10.98
C VAL A 227 1.86 -3.74 9.64
N LEU A 228 1.67 -4.94 9.09
CA LEU A 228 2.22 -5.39 7.81
C LEU A 228 1.07 -5.60 6.83
N THR A 229 0.72 -4.57 6.06
CA THR A 229 -0.50 -4.56 5.25
C THR A 229 -0.27 -4.02 3.84
N GLN A 230 -1.07 -4.42 2.86
CA GLN A 230 -1.02 -3.83 1.50
C GLN A 230 0.36 -3.95 0.82
N ASN A 231 1.19 -4.93 1.18
CA ASN A 231 2.41 -5.22 0.44
C ASN A 231 2.08 -6.03 -0.83
N THR A 232 2.85 -5.84 -1.90
CA THR A 232 2.54 -6.42 -3.23
C THR A 232 2.87 -7.91 -3.35
N GLU A 233 3.61 -8.46 -2.40
CA GLU A 233 3.81 -9.89 -2.23
C GLU A 233 3.37 -10.28 -0.82
N ASP A 234 4.32 -10.62 0.06
CA ASP A 234 4.02 -11.15 1.38
C ASP A 234 4.06 -10.05 2.45
N GLY A 235 3.24 -10.21 3.49
CA GLY A 235 3.36 -9.41 4.71
C GLY A 235 4.64 -9.80 5.45
N LEU A 236 4.71 -11.06 5.89
CA LEU A 236 5.88 -11.66 6.49
C LEU A 236 6.30 -12.90 5.70
N ALA A 237 7.53 -12.92 5.19
CA ALA A 237 8.11 -14.07 4.51
C ALA A 237 9.29 -14.63 5.31
N VAL A 238 9.25 -15.93 5.62
CA VAL A 238 10.21 -16.63 6.47
C VAL A 238 10.88 -17.75 5.67
N PHE A 239 12.20 -17.68 5.50
CA PHE A 239 12.99 -18.60 4.68
C PHE A 239 14.11 -19.25 5.49
N ALA A 240 14.69 -20.32 4.93
CA ALA A 240 15.83 -21.06 5.48
C ALA A 240 15.54 -21.58 6.91
N GLN A 241 16.35 -21.16 7.90
CA GLN A 241 16.26 -21.54 9.31
C GLN A 241 15.74 -20.39 10.19
N ALA A 242 15.14 -19.37 9.59
CA ALA A 242 14.66 -18.21 10.33
C ALA A 242 13.51 -18.60 11.26
N SER A 243 13.54 -18.08 12.49
CA SER A 243 12.62 -18.45 13.56
C SER A 243 12.11 -17.17 14.24
N PRO A 244 11.12 -16.47 13.64
CA PRO A 244 10.55 -15.28 14.25
C PRO A 244 9.70 -15.62 15.47
N ASP A 245 9.83 -14.79 16.51
CA ASP A 245 8.89 -14.78 17.63
C ASP A 245 7.67 -13.92 17.25
N LEU A 246 6.57 -14.59 16.91
CA LEU A 246 5.24 -14.01 16.71
C LEU A 246 4.31 -14.28 17.90
N GLY A 247 4.87 -14.31 19.11
CA GLY A 247 4.15 -14.43 20.36
C GLY A 247 4.17 -15.85 20.93
N THR A 248 3.89 -15.94 22.23
CA THR A 248 3.90 -17.17 23.01
C THR A 248 2.53 -17.41 23.66
N HIS A 249 2.37 -18.52 24.38
CA HIS A 249 1.13 -18.80 25.14
C HIS A 249 0.80 -17.73 26.19
N THR A 250 1.83 -17.09 26.76
CA THR A 250 1.70 -16.10 27.84
C THR A 250 1.83 -14.67 27.34
N GLU A 251 2.43 -14.46 26.17
CA GLU A 251 2.69 -13.15 25.60
C GLU A 251 2.20 -13.08 24.14
N PRO A 252 0.96 -12.64 23.89
CA PRO A 252 0.46 -12.45 22.54
C PRO A 252 1.21 -11.31 21.84
N ALA A 253 1.53 -11.50 20.56
CA ALA A 253 2.35 -10.55 19.83
C ALA A 253 1.58 -9.36 19.25
N GLY A 254 0.28 -9.49 18.98
CA GLY A 254 -0.56 -8.36 18.58
C GLY A 254 -0.25 -7.77 17.19
N ASN A 255 0.46 -8.47 16.32
CA ASN A 255 0.76 -7.95 14.97
C ASN A 255 -0.48 -8.02 14.08
N ARG A 256 -0.68 -7.00 13.23
CA ARG A 256 -1.69 -7.01 12.15
C ARG A 256 -1.01 -7.25 10.82
N ILE A 257 -1.02 -8.49 10.37
CA ILE A 257 -0.40 -8.93 9.12
C ILE A 257 -1.54 -9.38 8.20
N ARG A 258 -2.13 -8.43 7.47
CA ARG A 258 -3.35 -8.66 6.67
C ARG A 258 -3.36 -7.86 5.39
N GLN A 259 -4.21 -8.25 4.43
CA GLN A 259 -4.40 -7.50 3.18
C GLN A 259 -3.12 -7.39 2.34
N ASN A 260 -2.19 -8.35 2.46
CA ASN A 260 -1.06 -8.45 1.55
C ASN A 260 -1.49 -9.22 0.30
N GLN A 261 -0.88 -8.92 -0.85
CA GLN A 261 -1.36 -9.45 -2.13
C GLN A 261 -1.19 -10.96 -2.22
N ARG A 262 0.02 -11.48 -1.96
CA ARG A 262 0.34 -12.92 -2.05
C ARG A 262 0.00 -13.64 -0.75
N PHE A 263 0.84 -13.56 0.28
CA PHE A 263 0.57 -14.16 1.60
C PHE A 263 0.60 -13.12 2.71
N ASP A 264 -0.25 -13.26 3.70
CA ASP A 264 -0.08 -12.53 4.95
C ASP A 264 1.15 -13.06 5.69
N LEU A 265 1.26 -14.38 5.82
CA LEU A 265 2.47 -15.04 6.32
C LEU A 265 2.85 -16.18 5.38
N ARG A 266 4.08 -16.15 4.89
CA ARG A 266 4.69 -17.25 4.14
C ARG A 266 5.81 -17.87 4.96
N ASN A 267 5.55 -19.02 5.54
CA ASN A 267 6.58 -19.87 6.12
C ASN A 267 7.09 -20.85 5.04
N ALA A 268 8.31 -20.63 4.58
CA ALA A 268 9.04 -21.50 3.67
C ALA A 268 10.20 -22.22 4.38
N THR A 269 10.14 -22.35 5.71
CA THR A 269 11.09 -23.11 6.52
C THR A 269 10.56 -24.52 6.79
N ALA A 270 11.43 -25.41 7.27
CA ALA A 270 11.03 -26.72 7.78
C ALA A 270 10.41 -26.66 9.19
N GLN A 271 10.60 -25.55 9.92
CA GLN A 271 10.10 -25.38 11.28
C GLN A 271 8.67 -24.81 11.26
N THR A 272 7.86 -25.19 12.25
CA THR A 272 6.55 -24.58 12.44
C THR A 272 6.70 -23.22 13.10
N VAL A 273 6.14 -22.18 12.47
CA VAL A 273 6.07 -20.84 13.07
C VAL A 273 4.90 -20.80 14.04
N ILE A 274 5.16 -20.38 15.28
CA ILE A 274 4.13 -20.21 16.29
C ILE A 274 3.54 -18.81 16.16
N SER A 275 2.21 -18.70 16.13
CA SER A 275 1.49 -17.43 16.06
C SER A 275 0.50 -17.30 17.23
N SER A 276 0.75 -16.32 18.10
CA SER A 276 -0.11 -16.02 19.25
C SER A 276 -0.56 -14.56 19.22
N GLY A 277 -1.88 -14.33 19.23
CA GLY A 277 -2.48 -12.99 19.26
C GLY A 277 -2.25 -12.12 18.01
N ASN A 278 -1.86 -12.71 16.87
CA ASN A 278 -1.70 -11.98 15.62
C ASN A 278 -2.99 -12.01 14.78
N GLN A 279 -3.26 -10.91 14.09
CA GLN A 279 -4.30 -10.84 13.08
C GLN A 279 -3.69 -11.26 11.74
N LEU A 280 -3.99 -12.48 11.31
CA LEU A 280 -3.59 -13.07 10.03
C LEU A 280 -4.84 -13.57 9.30
N ASN A 281 -4.88 -13.55 7.97
CA ASN A 281 -5.90 -14.31 7.24
C ASN A 281 -5.41 -15.75 7.06
N PRO A 282 -6.05 -16.78 7.67
CA PRO A 282 -5.58 -18.17 7.58
C PRO A 282 -5.46 -18.69 6.15
N ILE A 283 -6.26 -18.17 5.21
CA ILE A 283 -6.21 -18.56 3.80
C ILE A 283 -4.99 -17.97 3.09
N LYS A 284 -4.48 -16.83 3.59
CA LYS A 284 -3.25 -16.20 3.12
C LYS A 284 -2.05 -16.59 3.98
N VAL A 285 -2.14 -17.69 4.72
CA VAL A 285 -0.97 -18.29 5.39
C VAL A 285 -0.49 -19.48 4.55
N SER A 286 0.79 -19.48 4.22
CA SER A 286 1.47 -20.57 3.53
C SER A 286 2.50 -21.20 4.46
N GLY A 287 2.59 -22.54 4.45
CA GLY A 287 3.51 -23.31 5.27
C GLY A 287 3.02 -23.60 6.69
N SER A 288 3.82 -24.31 7.46
CA SER A 288 3.46 -24.78 8.80
C SER A 288 3.37 -23.62 9.79
N VAL A 289 2.17 -23.31 10.26
CA VAL A 289 1.93 -22.32 11.31
C VAL A 289 1.05 -22.93 12.39
N GLU A 290 1.50 -22.86 13.63
CA GLU A 290 0.72 -23.24 14.79
C GLU A 290 0.00 -22.01 15.37
N TRP A 291 -1.29 -22.17 15.63
CA TRP A 291 -2.13 -21.10 16.16
C TRP A 291 -2.36 -21.31 17.64
N LEU A 292 -1.76 -20.45 18.46
CA LEU A 292 -1.96 -20.51 19.90
C LEU A 292 -3.19 -19.70 20.29
N ALA A 293 -4.12 -20.37 20.97
CA ALA A 293 -5.21 -19.71 21.67
C ALA A 293 -4.65 -19.00 22.91
N ILE A 294 -5.06 -17.75 23.12
CA ILE A 294 -4.71 -17.01 24.33
C ILE A 294 -5.55 -17.59 25.47
N SER A 295 -4.91 -18.28 26.42
CA SER A 295 -5.59 -18.65 27.68
C SER A 295 -5.60 -17.44 28.60
N SER A 296 -6.75 -16.80 28.78
CA SER A 296 -6.90 -15.81 29.84
C SER A 296 -6.87 -16.47 31.22
N PRO A 297 -6.07 -15.99 32.18
CA PRO A 297 -6.26 -16.33 33.58
C PRO A 297 -7.44 -15.50 34.10
N TYR A 298 -8.65 -16.03 34.05
CA TYR A 298 -9.78 -15.46 34.79
C TYR A 298 -10.64 -16.57 35.41
N THR A 299 -10.57 -16.67 36.73
CA THR A 299 -11.41 -17.50 37.60
C THR A 299 -12.67 -16.71 37.98
N GLN A 300 -13.85 -17.34 37.94
CA GLN A 300 -15.15 -16.72 38.27
C GLN A 300 -15.35 -16.42 39.76
N PRO A 301 -16.13 -15.39 40.12
CA PRO A 301 -16.91 -15.36 41.36
C PRO A 301 -18.43 -15.53 41.12
N PRO A 302 -19.22 -15.94 42.13
CA PRO A 302 -20.58 -16.48 41.97
C PRO A 302 -21.70 -15.42 41.92
N VAL A 303 -22.84 -15.84 41.34
CA VAL A 303 -24.04 -15.07 41.00
C VAL A 303 -24.99 -14.89 42.18
N ALA A 304 -25.29 -13.66 42.59
CA ALA A 304 -26.53 -13.26 43.26
C ALA A 304 -26.70 -11.73 43.23
N GLU A 305 -27.95 -11.28 43.15
CA GLU A 305 -28.44 -9.89 43.18
C GLU A 305 -28.23 -9.07 41.89
N VAL A 306 -29.31 -8.85 41.13
CA VAL A 306 -30.04 -7.56 41.12
C VAL A 306 -31.36 -7.80 40.36
N ALA A 307 -32.44 -7.92 41.12
CA ALA A 307 -33.80 -7.79 40.64
C ALA A 307 -34.47 -6.71 41.49
N LYS A 308 -34.72 -5.52 40.91
CA LYS A 308 -35.78 -4.54 41.27
C LYS A 308 -35.49 -3.14 40.69
N LEU A 309 -36.39 -2.67 39.81
CA LEU A 309 -37.17 -1.41 39.92
C LEU A 309 -37.36 -0.64 38.60
N GLU A 310 -38.63 -0.45 38.24
CA GLU A 310 -39.16 0.50 37.25
C GLU A 310 -39.89 1.68 37.97
N ARG A 311 -40.00 2.84 37.27
CA ARG A 311 -41.21 3.71 37.04
C ARG A 311 -40.94 5.24 37.10
N GLY A 312 -41.43 6.00 36.10
CA GLY A 312 -42.03 7.36 36.30
C GLY A 312 -41.77 8.56 35.32
N SER A 313 -42.51 8.66 34.21
CA SER A 313 -43.31 9.79 33.60
C SER A 313 -42.96 11.33 33.61
N SER A 314 -42.97 11.94 32.39
CA SER A 314 -43.63 13.19 31.85
C SER A 314 -43.15 14.67 32.09
N ALA A 315 -42.83 15.43 30.99
CA ALA A 315 -43.57 16.62 30.44
C ALA A 315 -42.75 17.63 29.53
N TYR A 316 -43.35 18.10 28.40
CA TYR A 316 -43.06 19.32 27.54
C TYR A 316 -41.73 19.40 26.72
N ARG A 317 -41.56 20.05 25.54
CA ARG A 317 -42.33 20.55 24.35
C ARG A 317 -41.26 20.89 23.24
N SER A 318 -41.57 20.69 21.95
CA SER A 318 -40.75 20.88 20.72
C SER A 318 -40.40 22.37 20.38
N PRO A 319 -39.75 22.77 19.24
CA PRO A 319 -39.21 22.03 18.06
C PRO A 319 -37.84 22.51 17.47
N LEU A 320 -37.22 21.74 16.55
CA LEU A 320 -36.61 22.19 15.27
C LEU A 320 -35.86 21.02 14.57
N HIS A 321 -36.12 20.87 13.26
CA HIS A 321 -35.75 19.72 12.43
C HIS A 321 -34.40 19.83 11.72
N ALA A 322 -33.81 18.66 11.41
CA ALA A 322 -32.96 18.39 10.24
C ALA A 322 -33.06 16.88 9.88
N PRO A 323 -32.72 16.47 8.65
CA PRO A 323 -33.43 15.45 7.87
C PRO A 323 -33.19 14.00 8.34
N GLY A 324 -34.25 13.38 8.88
CA GLY A 324 -34.35 11.95 9.20
C GLY A 324 -35.77 11.40 9.09
N ASP A 325 -36.69 12.10 8.44
CA ASP A 325 -38.13 11.84 8.46
C ASP A 325 -38.63 10.75 7.49
N LEU A 326 -37.75 9.86 7.05
CA LEU A 326 -38.14 8.53 6.59
C LEU A 326 -37.69 7.61 7.74
N ILE A 327 -38.47 7.38 8.79
CA ILE A 327 -39.50 6.31 8.86
C ILE A 327 -40.22 6.48 10.22
N ASN A 328 -41.38 7.15 10.28
CA ASN A 328 -42.20 7.21 11.51
C ASN A 328 -43.48 6.37 11.41
N HIS A 329 -43.92 5.97 10.21
CA HIS A 329 -45.16 5.19 10.07
C HIS A 329 -44.95 3.67 10.24
N GLU A 330 -43.78 3.15 9.86
CA GLU A 330 -43.44 1.72 9.97
C GLU A 330 -43.05 1.32 11.41
N PHE A 331 -42.61 2.30 12.20
CA PHE A 331 -42.21 2.09 13.60
C PHE A 331 -43.41 1.82 14.52
N ALA A 332 -44.58 2.37 14.24
CA ALA A 332 -45.81 2.12 14.99
C ALA A 332 -46.32 0.68 14.83
N ALA A 333 -46.14 0.06 13.65
CA ALA A 333 -46.55 -1.33 13.39
C ALA A 333 -45.66 -2.36 14.12
N LEU A 334 -44.41 -2.00 14.40
CA LEU A 334 -43.41 -2.87 15.02
C LEU A 334 -43.59 -3.02 16.54
N ILE A 335 -44.23 -2.02 17.18
CA ILE A 335 -44.38 -1.95 18.66
C ILE A 335 -45.79 -2.39 19.12
N GLN A 336 -46.77 -2.42 18.22
CA GLN A 336 -48.15 -2.76 18.57
C GLN A 336 -48.33 -4.14 19.24
N PRO A 337 -47.63 -5.22 18.82
CA PRO A 337 -47.72 -6.52 19.49
C PRO A 337 -47.09 -6.56 20.89
N LEU A 338 -46.15 -5.64 21.19
CA LEU A 338 -45.53 -5.50 22.51
C LEU A 338 -46.45 -4.75 23.49
N LEU A 339 -47.22 -3.79 22.98
CA LEU A 339 -48.29 -3.10 23.70
C LEU A 339 -49.45 -4.06 24.01
N ASP A 340 -49.84 -4.90 23.05
CA ASP A 340 -50.93 -5.88 23.19
C ASP A 340 -50.62 -6.99 24.21
N ARG A 341 -49.33 -7.28 24.45
CA ARG A 341 -48.86 -8.26 25.45
C ARG A 341 -48.55 -7.64 26.83
N GLN A 342 -48.83 -6.35 27.01
CA GLN A 342 -48.48 -5.58 28.23
C GLN A 342 -47.00 -5.62 28.62
N ILE A 343 -46.13 -5.96 27.67
CA ILE A 343 -44.66 -5.90 27.85
C ILE A 343 -44.24 -4.42 27.86
N LEU A 344 -45.01 -3.57 27.17
CA LEU A 344 -44.98 -2.11 27.29
C LEU A 344 -46.36 -1.63 27.78
N SER A 345 -46.41 -0.67 28.71
CA SER A 345 -47.69 -0.04 29.14
C SER A 345 -47.83 1.37 28.59
N LEU A 346 -49.01 1.72 28.06
CA LEU A 346 -49.38 3.10 27.73
C LEU A 346 -49.77 3.84 29.01
N THR A 347 -49.29 5.06 29.21
CA THR A 347 -49.88 5.96 30.20
C THR A 347 -51.21 6.52 29.67
N SER A 348 -52.06 7.02 30.58
CA SER A 348 -53.52 7.26 30.40
C SER A 348 -53.95 8.16 29.24
N ASN A 349 -53.03 8.73 28.46
CA ASN A 349 -53.33 9.66 27.37
C ASN A 349 -53.12 9.09 25.97
N GLN A 350 -52.97 7.77 25.80
CA GLN A 350 -52.81 7.11 24.48
C GLN A 350 -51.77 7.78 23.55
N GLN A 351 -50.79 8.48 24.12
CA GLN A 351 -49.64 9.03 23.41
C GLN A 351 -48.40 8.28 23.86
N PHE A 352 -47.61 7.88 22.87
CA PHE A 352 -46.31 7.27 23.08
C PHE A 352 -45.41 8.24 23.84
N ASP A 353 -44.92 7.86 25.03
CA ASP A 353 -43.94 8.64 25.78
C ASP A 353 -42.59 8.57 25.04
N PRO A 354 -42.17 9.64 24.36
CA PRO A 354 -40.96 9.61 23.53
C PRO A 354 -39.67 9.66 24.38
N GLN A 355 -39.79 9.75 25.71
CA GLN A 355 -38.65 9.78 26.63
C GLN A 355 -38.41 8.37 27.25
N GLY A 356 -37.72 7.51 26.50
CA GLY A 356 -36.45 6.86 26.89
C GLY A 356 -36.24 6.07 28.20
N TRP A 357 -37.17 5.88 29.13
CA TRP A 357 -36.83 5.28 30.44
C TRP A 357 -37.00 3.74 30.52
N LEU A 358 -37.99 3.13 29.85
CA LEU A 358 -38.21 1.67 29.95
C LEU A 358 -37.21 0.84 29.13
N ILE A 359 -36.96 1.21 27.86
CA ILE A 359 -35.95 0.53 27.01
C ILE A 359 -34.55 0.65 27.62
N ALA A 360 -34.25 1.78 28.27
CA ALA A 360 -32.98 1.98 28.98
C ALA A 360 -32.90 1.14 30.27
N ALA A 361 -34.02 0.94 30.99
CA ALA A 361 -34.07 0.11 32.19
C ALA A 361 -33.92 -1.39 31.87
N GLU A 362 -34.62 -1.90 30.85
CA GLU A 362 -34.51 -3.30 30.42
C GLU A 362 -33.15 -3.61 29.78
N LEU A 363 -32.67 -2.73 28.89
CA LEU A 363 -31.32 -2.86 28.32
C LEU A 363 -30.26 -2.72 29.41
N GLY A 364 -30.44 -1.81 30.37
CA GLY A 364 -29.58 -1.66 31.54
C GLY A 364 -29.54 -2.90 32.42
N ALA A 365 -30.69 -3.55 32.67
CA ALA A 365 -30.77 -4.81 33.41
C ALA A 365 -30.07 -5.96 32.66
N TRP A 366 -30.20 -6.02 31.33
CA TRP A 366 -29.53 -7.04 30.51
C TRP A 366 -28.02 -6.78 30.39
N MET A 367 -27.58 -5.53 30.34
CA MET A 367 -26.16 -5.15 30.41
C MET A 367 -25.54 -5.54 31.76
N GLN A 368 -26.24 -5.28 32.88
CA GLN A 368 -25.80 -5.73 34.21
C GLN A 368 -25.69 -7.27 34.28
N LYS A 369 -26.68 -7.99 33.74
CA LYS A 369 -26.65 -9.46 33.65
C LYS A 369 -25.51 -9.99 32.77
N ALA A 370 -25.10 -9.22 31.77
CA ALA A 370 -23.95 -9.49 30.90
C ALA A 370 -22.60 -9.05 31.49
N GLY A 371 -22.57 -8.53 32.72
CA GLY A 371 -21.35 -8.05 33.38
C GLY A 371 -20.79 -6.74 32.81
N LEU A 372 -21.60 -5.98 32.07
CA LEU A 372 -21.23 -4.70 31.48
C LEU A 372 -21.72 -3.56 32.38
N ASN A 373 -20.80 -2.70 32.84
CA ASN A 373 -21.15 -1.58 33.72
C ASN A 373 -21.72 -0.41 32.90
N TRP A 374 -23.00 -0.14 33.09
CA TRP A 374 -23.65 1.11 32.71
C TRP A 374 -23.87 1.89 34.00
N ASP A 375 -23.09 2.96 34.23
CA ASP A 375 -23.29 3.86 35.37
C ASP A 375 -24.56 4.70 35.10
N GLY A 376 -25.71 4.05 35.22
CA GLY A 376 -27.04 4.61 34.97
C GLY A 376 -27.71 5.19 36.20
N ALA A 377 -26.97 5.47 37.27
CA ALA A 377 -27.50 6.12 38.45
C ALA A 377 -26.74 7.42 38.71
N HIS A 378 -27.30 8.55 38.26
CA HIS A 378 -27.88 9.56 39.17
C HIS A 378 -28.05 10.94 38.53
N ASN A 379 -29.18 11.56 38.91
CA ASN A 379 -29.49 12.98 39.06
C ASN A 379 -28.67 14.01 38.27
N ASP A 380 -29.41 14.78 37.47
CA ASP A 380 -29.08 16.07 36.85
C ASP A 380 -27.99 16.86 37.59
N SER A 381 -26.72 16.74 37.16
CA SER A 381 -25.67 17.78 37.19
C SER A 381 -24.23 17.24 37.06
N SER A 382 -23.93 16.46 36.01
CA SER A 382 -22.52 16.16 35.62
C SER A 382 -22.37 15.89 34.11
N PRO A 383 -21.21 16.20 33.49
CA PRO A 383 -21.03 16.33 32.02
C PRO A 383 -21.10 14.99 31.25
N PRO A 384 -21.23 14.99 29.90
CA PRO A 384 -22.01 13.99 29.17
C PRO A 384 -21.31 12.63 29.05
N VAL A 385 -22.06 11.57 29.35
CA VAL A 385 -21.67 10.16 29.18
C VAL A 385 -21.55 9.82 27.70
N ARG A 386 -20.52 9.04 27.32
CA ARG A 386 -20.33 8.55 25.94
C ARG A 386 -21.57 7.75 25.47
N PRO A 387 -22.08 7.96 24.25
CA PRO A 387 -23.24 7.23 23.76
C PRO A 387 -22.96 5.73 23.55
N LEU A 388 -23.94 4.88 23.92
CA LEU A 388 -23.87 3.42 23.75
C LEU A 388 -23.75 3.04 22.27
N THR A 389 -22.86 2.11 21.95
CA THR A 389 -22.67 1.66 20.56
C THR A 389 -23.57 0.47 20.20
N ARG A 390 -23.85 0.29 18.91
CA ARG A 390 -24.60 -0.87 18.38
C ARG A 390 -23.96 -2.20 18.75
N LEU A 391 -22.62 -2.26 18.82
CA LEU A 391 -21.86 -3.41 19.30
C LEU A 391 -22.24 -3.79 20.73
N GLN A 392 -22.15 -2.82 21.65
CA GLN A 392 -22.37 -3.03 23.08
C GLN A 392 -23.81 -3.44 23.39
N ALA A 393 -24.79 -2.81 22.72
CA ALA A 393 -26.19 -3.18 22.90
C ALA A 393 -26.50 -4.58 22.34
N THR A 394 -25.96 -4.94 21.18
CA THR A 394 -26.13 -6.27 20.59
C THR A 394 -25.50 -7.35 21.47
N GLU A 395 -24.30 -7.10 21.97
CA GLU A 395 -23.58 -8.03 22.83
C GLU A 395 -24.35 -8.34 24.11
N ALA A 396 -24.84 -7.29 24.77
CA ALA A 396 -25.67 -7.42 25.96
C ALA A 396 -26.93 -8.26 25.69
N VAL A 397 -27.60 -8.02 24.56
CA VAL A 397 -28.84 -8.75 24.22
C VAL A 397 -28.59 -10.22 23.91
N VAL A 398 -27.61 -10.54 23.07
CA VAL A 398 -27.29 -11.93 22.70
C VAL A 398 -26.88 -12.75 23.92
N GLN A 399 -26.05 -12.17 24.80
CA GLN A 399 -25.60 -12.85 26.02
C GLN A 399 -26.74 -13.02 27.03
N ALA A 400 -27.52 -11.97 27.31
CA ALA A 400 -28.60 -12.02 28.30
C ALA A 400 -29.76 -12.94 27.89
N ALA A 401 -30.05 -13.01 26.58
CA ALA A 401 -31.01 -13.91 25.98
C ALA A 401 -30.49 -15.35 25.80
N ASN A 402 -29.21 -15.59 26.10
CA ASN A 402 -28.52 -16.87 25.92
C ASN A 402 -28.67 -17.46 24.51
N LEU A 403 -28.65 -16.59 23.49
CA LEU A 403 -28.77 -16.99 22.10
C LEU A 403 -27.44 -17.60 21.63
N THR A 404 -27.53 -18.68 20.85
CA THR A 404 -26.37 -19.42 20.33
C THR A 404 -26.58 -19.79 18.85
N GLY A 405 -25.56 -20.41 18.23
CA GLY A 405 -25.66 -20.95 16.87
C GLY A 405 -25.17 -20.04 15.75
N GLY A 406 -24.60 -18.87 16.06
CA GLY A 406 -23.99 -17.98 15.07
C GLY A 406 -22.78 -18.60 14.39
N HIS A 407 -22.71 -18.48 13.06
CA HIS A 407 -21.54 -18.92 12.29
C HIS A 407 -20.72 -17.72 11.79
N PRO A 408 -19.42 -17.61 12.09
CA PRO A 408 -18.60 -16.44 11.73
C PRO A 408 -18.62 -16.07 10.24
N LYS A 409 -18.86 -17.04 9.34
CA LYS A 409 -19.05 -16.79 7.89
C LYS A 409 -20.19 -15.82 7.57
N LEU A 410 -21.19 -15.64 8.44
CA LEU A 410 -22.28 -14.68 8.25
C LEU A 410 -21.77 -13.23 8.22
N LEU A 411 -20.61 -12.96 8.82
CA LEU A 411 -19.98 -11.65 8.79
C LEU A 411 -19.28 -11.36 7.46
N SER A 412 -19.03 -12.38 6.62
CA SER A 412 -18.20 -12.26 5.41
C SER A 412 -18.76 -11.31 4.36
N GLN A 413 -20.09 -11.13 4.33
CA GLN A 413 -20.78 -10.23 3.42
C GLN A 413 -20.63 -8.75 3.79
N TYR A 414 -20.19 -8.43 5.01
CA TYR A 414 -20.08 -7.06 5.48
C TYR A 414 -18.64 -6.54 5.34
N ALA A 415 -18.50 -5.36 4.71
CA ALA A 415 -17.22 -4.74 4.39
C ALA A 415 -16.47 -4.24 5.63
N ASP A 416 -17.19 -3.85 6.69
CA ASP A 416 -16.66 -3.35 7.96
C ASP A 416 -16.59 -4.43 9.05
N ARG A 417 -16.75 -5.72 8.72
CA ARG A 417 -16.62 -6.85 9.65
C ARG A 417 -15.32 -6.85 10.45
N GLY A 418 -14.27 -6.21 9.93
CA GLY A 418 -12.99 -6.02 10.63
C GLY A 418 -13.06 -5.10 11.85
N GLN A 419 -14.16 -4.37 12.02
CA GLN A 419 -14.44 -3.57 13.23
C GLN A 419 -15.06 -4.42 14.35
N VAL A 420 -15.51 -5.65 14.08
CA VAL A 420 -16.00 -6.56 15.11
C VAL A 420 -14.79 -7.12 15.86
N PRO A 421 -14.62 -6.84 17.16
CA PRO A 421 -13.50 -7.42 17.88
C PRO A 421 -13.65 -8.96 17.93
N SER A 422 -12.51 -9.66 17.96
CA SER A 422 -12.47 -11.12 17.83
C SER A 422 -13.29 -11.83 18.91
N ALA A 423 -13.30 -11.30 20.14
CA ALA A 423 -14.10 -11.82 21.25
C ALA A 423 -15.62 -11.73 20.98
N GLN A 424 -16.07 -10.72 20.23
CA GLN A 424 -17.48 -10.49 19.89
C GLN A 424 -17.89 -11.12 18.55
N THR A 425 -16.98 -11.75 17.82
CA THR A 425 -17.26 -12.31 16.48
C THR A 425 -18.39 -13.33 16.51
N LEU A 426 -18.37 -14.26 17.47
CA LEU A 426 -19.42 -15.28 17.60
C LEU A 426 -20.76 -14.67 18.03
N ILE A 427 -20.71 -13.62 18.85
CA ILE A 427 -21.87 -12.91 19.37
C ILE A 427 -22.59 -12.16 18.24
N ILE A 428 -21.84 -11.41 17.42
CA ILE A 428 -22.42 -10.69 16.28
C ILE A 428 -22.85 -11.65 15.18
N ALA A 429 -22.12 -12.75 14.95
CA ALA A 429 -22.59 -13.80 14.04
C ALA A 429 -23.89 -14.44 14.53
N THR A 430 -24.07 -14.59 15.84
CA THR A 430 -25.31 -15.10 16.45
C THR A 430 -26.44 -14.07 16.28
N ALA A 431 -26.17 -12.78 16.48
CA ALA A 431 -27.13 -11.72 16.21
C ALA A 431 -27.58 -11.69 14.73
N LEU A 432 -26.65 -11.90 13.79
CA LEU A 432 -26.98 -11.99 12.36
C LEU A 432 -27.81 -13.22 12.03
N GLN A 433 -27.47 -14.38 12.59
CA GLN A 433 -28.20 -15.63 12.39
C GLN A 433 -29.67 -15.51 12.85
N HIS A 434 -29.90 -14.85 13.98
CA HIS A 434 -31.23 -14.59 14.55
C HIS A 434 -31.87 -13.30 14.02
N ARG A 435 -31.26 -12.64 13.02
CA ARG A 435 -31.76 -11.42 12.36
C ARG A 435 -32.03 -10.26 13.34
N LEU A 436 -31.24 -10.16 14.40
CA LEU A 436 -31.36 -9.09 15.40
C LEU A 436 -30.90 -7.73 14.85
N LEU A 437 -29.95 -7.73 13.92
CA LEU A 437 -29.34 -6.51 13.37
C LEU A 437 -30.19 -5.95 12.22
N VAL A 438 -31.31 -5.31 12.55
CA VAL A 438 -32.31 -4.83 11.58
C VAL A 438 -31.73 -3.86 10.53
N TRP A 439 -30.71 -3.10 10.88
CA TRP A 439 -30.02 -2.16 9.98
C TRP A 439 -29.03 -2.83 9.01
N ALA A 440 -28.61 -4.07 9.29
CA ALA A 440 -27.62 -4.78 8.49
C ALA A 440 -28.20 -5.35 7.17
N THR A 441 -29.50 -5.20 6.92
CA THR A 441 -30.18 -5.77 5.76
C THR A 441 -30.11 -4.91 4.50
N ALA A 442 -29.76 -3.62 4.63
CA ALA A 442 -29.83 -2.64 3.54
C ALA A 442 -28.47 -2.09 3.09
N GLN A 443 -27.40 -2.37 3.83
CA GLN A 443 -26.07 -1.80 3.59
C GLN A 443 -25.05 -2.93 3.79
N ASP A 444 -24.08 -3.07 2.89
CA ASP A 444 -22.96 -4.03 3.01
C ASP A 444 -22.01 -3.68 4.20
N ARG A 445 -22.52 -3.07 5.27
CA ARG A 445 -21.82 -2.64 6.48
C ARG A 445 -22.68 -2.84 7.72
N LEU A 446 -22.05 -3.24 8.83
CA LEU A 446 -22.67 -3.48 10.14
C LEU A 446 -22.74 -2.22 11.01
N ASN A 447 -21.86 -1.24 10.78
CA ASN A 447 -21.76 0.03 11.50
C ASN A 447 -21.78 -0.10 13.03
N LEU A 448 -21.09 -1.11 13.58
CA LEU A 448 -21.22 -1.51 15.00
C LEU A 448 -20.68 -0.50 16.00
N LEU A 449 -19.74 0.36 15.60
CA LEU A 449 -19.17 1.41 16.45
C LEU A 449 -20.01 2.69 16.48
N HIS A 450 -21.08 2.76 15.68
CA HIS A 450 -21.99 3.90 15.73
C HIS A 450 -22.83 3.87 17.01
N PRO A 451 -23.20 5.05 17.54
CA PRO A 451 -24.23 5.16 18.56
C PRO A 451 -25.49 4.40 18.14
N ILE A 452 -26.02 3.55 19.02
CA ILE A 452 -27.29 2.88 18.77
C ILE A 452 -28.42 3.86 19.05
N THR A 453 -29.38 3.94 18.12
CA THR A 453 -30.60 4.70 18.37
C THR A 453 -31.55 3.90 19.25
N ARG A 454 -32.48 4.57 19.94
CA ARG A 454 -33.50 3.89 20.76
C ARG A 454 -34.38 2.95 19.93
N ALA A 455 -34.63 3.31 18.68
CA ALA A 455 -35.39 2.50 17.72
C ALA A 455 -34.67 1.19 17.36
N GLU A 456 -33.37 1.28 17.07
CA GLU A 456 -32.54 0.11 16.80
C GLU A 456 -32.41 -0.78 18.03
N ALA A 457 -32.23 -0.21 19.22
CA ALA A 457 -32.16 -0.97 20.47
C ALA A 457 -33.48 -1.73 20.74
N GLY A 458 -34.63 -1.08 20.57
CA GLY A 458 -35.94 -1.73 20.70
C GLY A 458 -36.14 -2.87 19.70
N ALA A 459 -35.67 -2.71 18.46
CA ALA A 459 -35.77 -3.75 17.44
C ALA A 459 -34.87 -4.98 17.73
N VAL A 460 -33.65 -4.77 18.23
CA VAL A 460 -32.75 -5.86 18.66
C VAL A 460 -33.40 -6.66 19.80
N LEU A 461 -33.96 -5.96 20.79
CA LEU A 461 -34.67 -6.58 21.92
C LEU A 461 -35.89 -7.38 21.46
N TYR A 462 -36.72 -6.80 20.58
CA TYR A 462 -37.89 -7.47 20.03
C TYR A 462 -37.54 -8.77 19.31
N GLN A 463 -36.56 -8.72 18.40
CA GLN A 463 -36.17 -9.89 17.63
C GLN A 463 -35.55 -10.98 18.52
N ALA A 464 -34.89 -10.60 19.63
CA ALA A 464 -34.40 -11.57 20.60
C ALA A 464 -35.55 -12.28 21.34
N LEU A 465 -36.63 -11.57 21.70
CA LEU A 465 -37.83 -12.17 22.28
C LEU A 465 -38.54 -13.09 21.29
N VAL A 466 -38.60 -12.72 20.01
CA VAL A 466 -39.14 -13.58 18.93
C VAL A 466 -38.28 -14.84 18.78
N ALA A 467 -36.95 -14.72 18.76
CA ALA A 467 -36.03 -15.85 18.65
C ALA A 467 -36.14 -16.83 19.84
N LYS A 468 -36.53 -16.33 21.03
CA LYS A 468 -36.83 -17.14 22.21
C LYS A 468 -38.24 -17.75 22.22
N GLY A 469 -39.10 -17.39 21.25
CA GLY A 469 -40.51 -17.80 21.22
C GLY A 469 -41.40 -17.06 22.23
N GLU A 470 -40.90 -15.97 22.83
CA GLU A 470 -41.59 -15.16 23.84
C GLU A 470 -42.40 -14.01 23.21
N ALA A 471 -42.19 -13.73 21.92
CA ALA A 471 -42.94 -12.78 21.10
C ALA A 471 -43.30 -13.37 19.71
N VAL A 472 -44.33 -12.82 19.04
CA VAL A 472 -44.76 -13.29 17.70
C VAL A 472 -43.98 -12.56 16.62
N ALA A 473 -43.48 -13.26 15.60
CA ALA A 473 -42.84 -12.60 14.46
C ALA A 473 -43.83 -11.71 13.69
N VAL A 474 -43.44 -10.47 13.38
CA VAL A 474 -44.20 -9.57 12.50
C VAL A 474 -43.49 -9.52 11.16
N GLU A 475 -44.22 -9.80 10.07
CA GLU A 475 -43.67 -9.67 8.71
C GLU A 475 -43.57 -8.20 8.30
N MET A 476 -42.38 -7.78 7.85
CA MET A 476 -42.12 -6.43 7.35
C MET A 476 -41.88 -6.49 5.83
N PRO A 477 -42.52 -5.63 5.02
CA PRO A 477 -42.38 -5.68 3.57
C PRO A 477 -41.21 -4.79 3.09
N ILE A 478 -39.97 -5.25 3.20
CA ILE A 478 -38.83 -4.66 2.44
C ILE A 478 -37.89 -5.77 1.94
N ALA A 479 -37.74 -5.82 0.61
CA ALA A 479 -36.79 -6.55 -0.25
C ALA A 479 -36.69 -8.10 -0.11
N SER A 480 -36.94 -8.76 -1.24
CA SER A 480 -37.09 -10.22 -1.40
C SER A 480 -35.99 -11.11 -0.79
N PRO A 481 -36.34 -12.34 -0.37
CA PRO A 481 -35.41 -13.29 0.23
C PRO A 481 -34.47 -13.92 -0.81
N VAL A 482 -33.17 -13.97 -0.50
CA VAL A 482 -32.18 -14.78 -1.22
C VAL A 482 -32.50 -16.27 -1.03
N LYS A 483 -32.72 -16.97 -2.13
CA LYS A 483 -32.95 -18.44 -2.19
C LYS A 483 -31.67 -19.20 -1.76
N PRO A 484 -31.75 -20.39 -1.13
CA PRO A 484 -30.55 -21.15 -0.76
C PRO A 484 -29.87 -21.73 -2.00
N ILE A 485 -28.58 -21.43 -2.21
CA ILE A 485 -27.79 -21.99 -3.32
C ILE A 485 -27.05 -23.25 -2.85
N ARG A 486 -27.32 -24.35 -3.55
CA ARG A 486 -26.56 -25.61 -3.55
C ARG A 486 -25.28 -25.39 -4.37
N LEU A 487 -24.10 -25.71 -3.83
CA LEU A 487 -22.80 -25.54 -4.50
C LEU A 487 -22.67 -26.46 -5.73
N PRO A 488 -22.26 -25.97 -6.91
CA PRO A 488 -21.56 -26.78 -7.90
C PRO A 488 -20.05 -26.54 -7.84
N ALA A 489 -19.30 -27.56 -8.25
CA ALA A 489 -17.84 -27.57 -8.31
C ALA A 489 -17.26 -26.46 -9.21
N SER A 490 -16.02 -26.07 -8.89
CA SER A 490 -15.18 -25.06 -9.55
C SER A 490 -15.40 -24.93 -11.06
N SER A 491 -15.89 -23.76 -11.48
CA SER A 491 -15.76 -23.30 -12.87
C SER A 491 -14.37 -22.68 -13.08
N PRO A 492 -13.72 -22.89 -14.23
CA PRO A 492 -12.43 -22.26 -14.53
C PRO A 492 -12.59 -20.73 -14.56
N ARG A 493 -11.64 -19.98 -13.97
CA ARG A 493 -11.64 -18.50 -14.01
C ARG A 493 -11.61 -18.04 -15.47
N ARG A 494 -12.59 -17.25 -15.89
CA ARG A 494 -12.62 -16.59 -17.20
C ARG A 494 -11.42 -15.64 -17.30
N ALA A 495 -10.73 -15.64 -18.44
CA ALA A 495 -9.63 -14.73 -18.70
C ALA A 495 -10.12 -13.26 -18.60
N PRO A 496 -9.33 -12.36 -17.98
CA PRO A 496 -9.75 -10.99 -17.79
C PRO A 496 -9.89 -10.25 -19.13
N VAL A 497 -10.86 -9.36 -19.21
CA VAL A 497 -11.19 -8.61 -20.44
C VAL A 497 -10.79 -7.15 -20.27
N VAL A 498 -9.91 -6.65 -21.13
CA VAL A 498 -9.51 -5.23 -21.18
C VAL A 498 -10.03 -4.60 -22.46
N VAL A 499 -10.66 -3.44 -22.32
CA VAL A 499 -11.05 -2.62 -23.47
C VAL A 499 -10.03 -1.52 -23.67
N LEU A 500 -9.44 -1.47 -24.86
CA LEU A 500 -8.53 -0.42 -25.29
C LEU A 500 -9.24 0.50 -26.27
N ASP A 501 -9.19 1.78 -25.98
CA ASP A 501 -9.78 2.83 -26.78
C ASP A 501 -8.68 3.72 -27.36
N PRO A 502 -8.31 3.55 -28.64
CA PRO A 502 -7.47 4.52 -29.32
C PRO A 502 -8.28 5.80 -29.53
N GLY A 503 -7.84 6.89 -28.91
CA GLY A 503 -8.48 8.20 -29.01
C GLY A 503 -8.66 8.64 -30.46
N HIS A 504 -9.68 9.48 -30.71
CA HIS A 504 -10.00 10.02 -32.04
C HIS A 504 -10.18 8.92 -33.13
N GLY A 505 -10.39 9.25 -34.39
CA GLY A 505 -10.60 8.29 -35.48
C GLY A 505 -11.61 8.79 -36.52
N GLY A 506 -11.44 8.36 -37.77
CA GLY A 506 -12.29 8.77 -38.88
C GLY A 506 -12.12 10.26 -39.20
N SER A 507 -13.23 10.98 -39.18
CA SER A 507 -13.32 12.43 -39.38
C SER A 507 -12.76 13.24 -38.21
N ASP A 508 -12.73 12.65 -37.02
CA ASP A 508 -12.06 13.22 -35.85
C ASP A 508 -10.57 12.88 -35.90
N THR A 509 -9.75 13.81 -36.38
CA THR A 509 -8.31 13.59 -36.53
C THR A 509 -7.53 13.76 -35.22
N GLY A 510 -8.18 14.26 -34.17
CA GLY A 510 -7.48 14.93 -33.07
C GLY A 510 -6.63 16.09 -33.59
N VAL A 511 -5.53 16.40 -32.91
CA VAL A 511 -4.62 17.47 -33.35
C VAL A 511 -3.66 17.01 -34.45
N VAL A 512 -3.37 17.93 -35.39
CA VAL A 512 -2.47 17.71 -36.52
C VAL A 512 -1.33 18.74 -36.49
N THR A 513 -0.08 18.28 -36.48
CA THR A 513 1.11 19.15 -36.39
C THR A 513 2.14 18.81 -37.48
N GLN A 514 2.86 19.82 -38.00
CA GLN A 514 4.02 19.59 -38.87
C GLN A 514 5.26 19.30 -38.02
N VAL A 515 5.95 18.18 -38.26
CA VAL A 515 7.20 17.83 -37.57
C VAL A 515 8.36 18.55 -38.25
N LYS A 516 9.13 19.35 -37.51
CA LYS A 516 10.42 19.89 -37.98
C LYS A 516 11.46 18.77 -37.86
N SER A 517 12.30 18.58 -38.89
CA SER A 517 13.37 17.59 -38.84
C SER A 517 14.27 17.85 -37.62
N ALA A 518 14.45 16.81 -36.80
CA ALA A 518 15.60 16.75 -35.91
C ALA A 518 16.78 16.25 -36.77
N ASP A 519 17.78 17.09 -36.99
CA ASP A 519 19.01 16.72 -37.71
C ASP A 519 19.96 15.85 -36.86
N ASP A 520 19.47 15.24 -35.78
CA ASP A 520 20.24 14.27 -35.01
C ASP A 520 19.48 12.94 -34.98
N GLU A 521 19.99 11.95 -35.72
CA GLU A 521 19.69 10.54 -35.46
C GLU A 521 19.99 10.28 -33.97
N MET A 522 18.94 10.13 -33.16
CA MET A 522 19.06 9.60 -31.82
C MET A 522 19.52 8.14 -31.93
N GLN A 523 20.83 7.93 -31.95
CA GLN A 523 21.44 6.62 -31.77
C GLN A 523 21.14 6.16 -30.35
N LEU A 524 20.11 5.31 -30.23
CA LEU A 524 19.87 4.53 -29.04
C LEU A 524 21.16 3.75 -28.71
N PRO A 525 21.66 3.77 -27.46
CA PRO A 525 22.88 3.07 -27.11
C PRO A 525 22.80 1.60 -27.50
N ALA A 526 23.80 1.17 -28.26
CA ALA A 526 24.02 -0.21 -28.67
C ALA A 526 24.11 -1.20 -27.48
N ASP A 527 24.34 -0.72 -26.26
CA ASP A 527 24.55 -1.59 -25.10
C ASP A 527 23.25 -2.12 -24.44
N SER A 528 22.09 -2.00 -25.12
CA SER A 528 20.81 -2.52 -24.64
C SER A 528 20.63 -4.05 -24.79
N TRP A 529 21.69 -4.78 -25.16
CA TRP A 529 21.67 -6.24 -25.37
C TRP A 529 21.95 -7.09 -24.10
N MET A 530 21.94 -6.51 -22.89
CA MET A 530 22.16 -7.25 -21.62
C MET A 530 20.92 -7.48 -20.75
N MET A 531 19.71 -7.32 -21.29
CA MET A 531 18.45 -7.69 -20.60
C MET A 531 17.86 -9.03 -21.07
N ASP A 532 18.48 -9.71 -22.05
CA ASP A 532 17.93 -10.91 -22.69
C ASP A 532 18.41 -12.26 -22.11
N ARG A 533 18.94 -12.27 -20.88
CA ARG A 533 19.24 -13.53 -20.14
C ARG A 533 18.66 -13.64 -18.74
N ALA A 534 17.85 -12.68 -18.30
CA ALA A 534 17.17 -12.76 -17.00
C ALA A 534 15.70 -13.19 -17.09
N ALA A 535 15.16 -13.40 -18.30
CA ALA A 535 13.74 -13.66 -18.54
C ALA A 535 13.42 -15.09 -19.03
N GLU A 536 14.34 -16.06 -18.86
CA GLU A 536 14.10 -17.46 -19.27
C GLU A 536 14.21 -18.51 -18.13
N VAL A 537 14.18 -18.09 -16.86
CA VAL A 537 14.00 -19.03 -15.74
C VAL A 537 12.91 -18.53 -14.80
N ALA A 538 11.67 -18.98 -15.02
CA ALA A 538 10.74 -19.43 -13.97
C ALA A 538 9.33 -19.67 -14.51
N LEU A 539 9.15 -20.65 -15.40
CA LEU A 539 7.86 -21.34 -15.56
C LEU A 539 8.11 -22.81 -15.94
N SER A 540 8.21 -23.70 -14.94
CA SER A 540 7.72 -25.11 -14.93
C SER A 540 8.19 -25.89 -13.68
N PRO A 541 7.49 -26.97 -13.26
CA PRO A 541 7.45 -27.46 -11.88
C PRO A 541 8.56 -28.45 -11.50
N LEU A 542 8.86 -28.54 -10.20
CA LEU A 542 9.77 -29.52 -9.59
C LEU A 542 9.18 -30.95 -9.64
N PRO A 543 9.96 -31.98 -10.03
CA PRO A 543 9.78 -33.33 -9.51
C PRO A 543 10.78 -33.64 -8.39
N ALA A 544 10.35 -34.54 -7.52
CA ALA A 544 10.98 -34.92 -6.27
C ALA A 544 12.24 -35.79 -6.44
N GLY A 545 13.13 -35.69 -5.44
CA GLY A 545 13.83 -36.88 -4.92
C GLY A 545 15.33 -37.02 -5.22
N MET A 546 16.08 -37.00 -4.12
CA MET A 546 17.22 -37.87 -3.80
C MET A 546 18.64 -37.52 -4.28
N MET A 547 19.46 -37.28 -3.24
CA MET A 547 20.88 -37.63 -3.03
C MET A 547 22.00 -36.81 -3.72
N GLU A 548 22.70 -36.04 -2.88
CA GLU A 548 24.17 -35.85 -2.91
C GLU A 548 24.93 -37.19 -2.71
N PRO A 549 26.30 -37.29 -2.80
CA PRO A 549 27.34 -36.25 -2.97
C PRO A 549 28.53 -36.64 -3.92
N ALA A 550 29.49 -35.70 -4.11
CA ALA A 550 30.95 -35.86 -3.82
C ALA A 550 31.95 -35.25 -4.85
N MET A 551 32.76 -34.32 -4.33
CA MET A 551 34.23 -34.11 -4.45
C MET A 551 35.03 -34.40 -5.75
N MET A 552 35.68 -33.36 -6.31
CA MET A 552 37.15 -33.14 -6.38
C MET A 552 37.51 -32.10 -7.46
N GLU A 553 38.40 -31.15 -7.11
CA GLU A 553 39.12 -30.25 -8.05
C GLU A 553 40.37 -30.94 -8.69
N PRO A 554 41.33 -30.22 -9.33
CA PRO A 554 41.33 -29.75 -10.72
C PRO A 554 42.62 -30.22 -11.48
N MET A 555 42.82 -29.85 -12.76
CA MET A 555 44.12 -29.45 -13.36
C MET A 555 44.17 -29.60 -14.91
N GLY A 556 44.78 -28.59 -15.57
CA GLY A 556 45.71 -28.82 -16.69
C GLY A 556 45.26 -28.43 -18.11
N MET A 557 45.76 -27.29 -18.62
CA MET A 557 46.14 -27.13 -20.05
C MET A 557 47.62 -27.55 -20.23
N PRO A 558 48.31 -27.56 -21.43
CA PRO A 558 47.94 -27.10 -22.79
C PRO A 558 48.51 -27.92 -24.01
N MET A 559 48.31 -27.37 -25.23
CA MET A 559 49.11 -27.44 -26.51
C MET A 559 48.88 -28.55 -27.57
N GLY A 560 48.71 -28.13 -28.84
CA GLY A 560 49.18 -28.86 -30.05
C GLY A 560 48.32 -28.82 -31.34
N MET A 561 48.72 -28.01 -32.33
CA MET A 561 48.26 -27.88 -33.75
C MET A 561 48.36 -29.19 -34.61
N PRO A 562 47.88 -29.32 -35.90
CA PRO A 562 47.94 -28.33 -37.01
C PRO A 562 46.82 -28.33 -38.12
N MET A 563 46.95 -27.37 -39.07
CA MET A 563 46.18 -27.15 -40.32
C MET A 563 46.72 -27.90 -41.56
N PRO A 564 45.96 -27.96 -42.68
CA PRO A 564 46.54 -27.53 -43.98
C PRO A 564 45.61 -26.76 -44.99
N ALA A 565 46.27 -25.88 -45.78
CA ALA A 565 46.16 -25.32 -47.17
C ALA A 565 44.96 -25.67 -48.13
N GLU A 566 44.57 -24.94 -49.20
CA GLU A 566 45.11 -23.85 -50.08
C GLU A 566 43.98 -23.25 -51.01
N MET A 567 44.20 -22.08 -51.66
CA MET A 567 43.25 -21.27 -52.50
C MET A 567 43.22 -21.62 -54.02
N PRO A 568 42.36 -20.98 -54.87
CA PRO A 568 42.86 -19.87 -55.70
C PRO A 568 41.88 -18.70 -56.02
N LEU A 569 42.48 -17.62 -56.57
CA LEU A 569 41.99 -16.25 -56.82
C LEU A 569 41.04 -16.03 -58.03
N GLY A 570 40.22 -14.96 -57.95
CA GLY A 570 39.97 -14.03 -59.06
C GLY A 570 38.52 -13.62 -59.35
N MET A 571 38.12 -12.40 -58.96
CA MET A 571 37.30 -11.43 -59.74
C MET A 571 36.90 -10.22 -58.87
N GLU A 572 37.14 -9.02 -59.38
CA GLU A 572 36.73 -7.73 -58.79
C GLU A 572 35.19 -7.54 -58.80
N PRO A 573 34.61 -6.80 -57.83
CA PRO A 573 33.19 -6.46 -57.85
C PRO A 573 32.89 -5.26 -58.77
N PRO A 574 31.75 -5.25 -59.51
CA PRO A 574 31.37 -4.15 -60.40
C PRO A 574 30.76 -2.94 -59.65
N GLU A 575 30.94 -1.76 -60.23
CA GLU A 575 30.42 -0.46 -59.79
C GLU A 575 28.87 -0.38 -59.73
N PRO A 576 28.30 0.52 -58.88
CA PRO A 576 26.86 0.68 -58.76
C PRO A 576 26.27 1.48 -59.93
N ALA A 577 25.25 0.92 -60.58
CA ALA A 577 24.45 1.60 -61.59
C ALA A 577 23.66 2.78 -60.99
N SER A 578 23.73 3.91 -61.70
CA SER A 578 23.06 5.19 -61.43
C SER A 578 21.52 5.10 -61.36
N MET A 579 20.94 5.70 -60.32
CA MET A 579 19.49 5.95 -60.20
C MET A 579 19.01 7.06 -61.16
N PRO A 580 17.75 7.02 -61.65
CA PRO A 580 17.17 8.10 -62.44
C PRO A 580 16.79 9.31 -61.57
N ARG A 581 17.03 10.53 -62.07
CA ARG A 581 16.57 11.80 -61.45
C ARG A 581 15.05 11.94 -61.49
N MET A 582 14.45 12.26 -60.34
CA MET A 582 13.24 13.10 -60.16
C MET A 582 13.14 13.53 -58.68
N PRO A 583 12.42 14.61 -58.33
CA PRO A 583 12.31 15.96 -58.90
C PRO A 583 12.90 17.02 -57.92
N ASP A 584 13.16 18.24 -58.42
CA ASP A 584 13.82 19.35 -57.69
C ASP A 584 12.95 20.08 -56.63
N ASP A 585 12.01 19.38 -55.96
CA ASP A 585 11.31 19.90 -54.78
C ASP A 585 11.22 18.81 -53.71
N PRO A 586 11.64 19.05 -52.46
CA PRO A 586 11.48 18.08 -51.39
C PRO A 586 10.00 17.77 -51.18
N PRO A 587 9.60 16.48 -51.04
CA PRO A 587 8.23 16.15 -50.71
C PRO A 587 7.86 16.82 -49.38
N ALA A 588 6.69 17.46 -49.34
CA ALA A 588 6.17 18.05 -48.11
C ALA A 588 6.19 17.00 -46.97
N MET A 589 6.80 17.38 -45.84
CA MET A 589 6.96 16.52 -44.66
C MET A 589 5.61 15.96 -44.17
N PRO A 590 5.51 14.67 -43.78
CA PRO A 590 4.25 14.12 -43.31
C PRO A 590 3.83 14.77 -41.99
N SER A 591 2.57 15.23 -41.94
CA SER A 591 1.95 15.79 -40.74
C SER A 591 1.69 14.69 -39.69
N LEU A 592 2.08 14.91 -38.44
CA LEU A 592 1.75 14.01 -37.33
C LEU A 592 0.29 14.21 -36.92
N ARG A 593 -0.49 13.12 -36.88
CA ARG A 593 -1.91 13.15 -36.49
C ARG A 593 -2.13 12.31 -35.24
N GLU A 594 -2.81 12.86 -34.25
CA GLU A 594 -3.09 12.18 -32.99
C GLU A 594 -3.76 10.82 -33.23
N LYS A 595 -4.78 10.76 -34.09
CA LYS A 595 -5.51 9.51 -34.39
C LYS A 595 -4.63 8.36 -34.91
N GLU A 596 -3.53 8.67 -35.58
CA GLU A 596 -2.58 7.69 -36.14
C GLU A 596 -1.61 7.22 -35.05
N VAL A 597 -1.09 8.15 -34.24
CA VAL A 597 -0.21 7.87 -33.09
C VAL A 597 -0.90 6.97 -32.08
N VAL A 598 -2.10 7.35 -31.64
CA VAL A 598 -2.80 6.62 -30.58
C VAL A 598 -3.33 5.26 -31.06
N LEU A 599 -3.70 5.13 -32.34
CA LEU A 599 -4.03 3.84 -32.94
C LEU A 599 -2.82 2.90 -32.94
N SER A 600 -1.67 3.40 -33.37
CA SER A 600 -0.41 2.64 -33.40
C SER A 600 -0.02 2.14 -31.99
N ILE A 601 -0.08 3.02 -30.99
CA ILE A 601 0.21 2.66 -29.59
C ILE A 601 -0.81 1.64 -29.08
N ALA A 602 -2.12 1.86 -29.28
CA ALA A 602 -3.15 0.97 -28.78
C ALA A 602 -3.08 -0.45 -29.40
N GLN A 603 -2.74 -0.57 -30.68
CA GLN A 603 -2.51 -1.87 -31.33
C GLN A 603 -1.30 -2.60 -30.74
N ALA A 604 -0.23 -1.87 -30.42
CA ALA A 604 0.94 -2.43 -29.76
C ALA A 604 0.62 -2.85 -28.30
N VAL A 605 -0.14 -2.04 -27.55
CA VAL A 605 -0.62 -2.40 -26.20
C VAL A 605 -1.46 -3.67 -26.27
N ALA A 606 -2.38 -3.75 -27.23
CA ALA A 606 -3.21 -4.93 -27.44
C ALA A 606 -2.37 -6.19 -27.68
N SER A 607 -1.29 -6.07 -28.46
CA SER A 607 -0.39 -7.18 -28.75
C SER A 607 0.33 -7.68 -27.49
N PHE A 608 0.87 -6.77 -26.67
CA PHE A 608 1.52 -7.12 -25.41
C PHE A 608 0.55 -7.72 -24.37
N LEU A 609 -0.66 -7.17 -24.24
CA LEU A 609 -1.66 -7.72 -23.32
C LEU A 609 -2.14 -9.11 -23.74
N LYS A 610 -2.34 -9.35 -25.05
CA LYS A 610 -2.66 -10.69 -25.57
C LYS A 610 -1.55 -11.70 -25.27
N GLN A 611 -0.27 -11.31 -25.38
CA GLN A 611 0.86 -12.15 -24.98
C GLN A 611 0.86 -12.49 -23.48
N GLN A 612 0.29 -11.61 -22.65
CA GLN A 612 0.10 -11.84 -21.21
C GLN A 612 -1.15 -12.67 -20.88
N GLY A 613 -1.87 -13.20 -21.88
CA GLY A 613 -3.08 -14.00 -21.68
C GLY A 613 -4.34 -13.20 -21.35
N ILE A 614 -4.30 -11.88 -21.55
CA ILE A 614 -5.44 -10.98 -21.32
C ILE A 614 -6.28 -10.89 -22.60
N GLN A 615 -7.60 -11.02 -22.48
CA GLN A 615 -8.50 -10.79 -23.61
C GLN A 615 -8.59 -9.29 -23.86
N VAL A 616 -8.35 -8.86 -25.10
CA VAL A 616 -8.37 -7.45 -25.47
C VAL A 616 -9.46 -7.18 -26.49
N VAL A 617 -10.34 -6.24 -26.17
CA VAL A 617 -11.33 -5.66 -27.09
C VAL A 617 -10.87 -4.26 -27.44
N MET A 618 -10.77 -3.95 -28.73
CA MET A 618 -10.51 -2.57 -29.18
C MET A 618 -11.81 -1.90 -29.59
N THR A 619 -12.04 -0.65 -29.18
CA THR A 619 -13.21 0.12 -29.62
C THR A 619 -13.18 0.40 -31.12
N ARG A 620 -11.99 0.57 -31.69
CA ARG A 620 -11.69 0.55 -33.13
C ARG A 620 -10.33 -0.11 -33.38
N ALA A 621 -10.22 -0.88 -34.46
CA ALA A 621 -8.95 -1.50 -34.88
C ALA A 621 -8.34 -0.79 -36.11
N ASP A 622 -9.11 0.08 -36.74
CA ASP A 622 -8.83 0.83 -37.96
C ASP A 622 -9.20 2.32 -37.78
N ASP A 623 -9.04 3.11 -38.84
CA ASP A 623 -9.38 4.54 -38.86
C ASP A 623 -10.88 4.72 -39.19
N ARG A 624 -11.71 4.85 -38.16
CA ARG A 624 -13.16 5.05 -38.26
C ARG A 624 -13.68 5.97 -37.17
N ASP A 625 -14.81 6.63 -37.44
CA ASP A 625 -15.51 7.45 -36.44
C ASP A 625 -16.03 6.60 -35.28
N MET A 626 -15.95 7.14 -34.07
CA MET A 626 -16.40 6.48 -32.84
C MET A 626 -16.86 7.53 -31.83
N THR A 627 -18.15 7.54 -31.49
CA THR A 627 -18.71 8.44 -30.48
C THR A 627 -18.34 8.01 -29.05
N PRO A 628 -18.33 8.92 -28.06
CA PRO A 628 -18.10 8.55 -26.66
C PRO A 628 -19.10 7.53 -26.11
N ALA A 629 -20.36 7.57 -26.56
CA ALA A 629 -21.40 6.62 -26.16
C ALA A 629 -21.13 5.21 -26.70
N GLU A 630 -20.71 5.07 -27.95
CA GLU A 630 -20.36 3.77 -28.54
C GLU A 630 -19.15 3.14 -27.85
N ARG A 631 -18.14 3.94 -27.47
CA ARG A 631 -16.95 3.47 -26.74
C ARG A 631 -17.34 2.87 -25.38
N VAL A 632 -18.24 3.54 -24.65
CA VAL A 632 -18.81 3.09 -23.37
C VAL A 632 -19.65 1.82 -23.56
N GLU A 633 -20.49 1.78 -24.60
CA GLU A 633 -21.36 0.64 -24.87
C GLU A 633 -20.57 -0.63 -25.21
N ILE A 634 -19.49 -0.51 -26.00
CA ILE A 634 -18.56 -1.61 -26.28
C ILE A 634 -17.94 -2.12 -24.98
N ALA A 635 -17.57 -1.23 -24.06
CA ALA A 635 -16.94 -1.61 -22.80
C ALA A 635 -17.89 -2.42 -21.89
N GLU A 636 -19.12 -1.93 -21.70
CA GLU A 636 -20.15 -2.59 -20.89
C GLU A 636 -20.61 -3.93 -21.51
N ARG A 637 -20.84 -3.98 -22.84
CA ARG A 637 -21.19 -5.23 -23.54
C ARG A 637 -20.11 -6.29 -23.44
N SER A 638 -18.85 -5.89 -23.38
CA SER A 638 -17.71 -6.81 -23.27
C SER A 638 -17.54 -7.39 -21.86
N GLN A 639 -18.29 -6.87 -20.87
CA GLN A 639 -18.10 -7.15 -19.45
C GLN A 639 -16.64 -6.90 -19.02
N ALA A 640 -16.08 -5.77 -19.47
CA ALA A 640 -14.67 -5.49 -19.31
C ALA A 640 -14.29 -5.26 -17.84
N ASP A 641 -13.09 -5.72 -17.49
CA ASP A 641 -12.48 -5.53 -16.20
C ASP A 641 -11.82 -4.15 -16.05
N ALA A 642 -11.36 -3.58 -17.17
CA ALA A 642 -10.75 -2.28 -17.26
C ALA A 642 -11.01 -1.65 -18.64
N PHE A 643 -11.18 -0.34 -18.66
CA PHE A 643 -11.29 0.50 -19.85
C PHE A 643 -10.15 1.52 -19.88
N ILE A 644 -9.39 1.59 -20.97
CA ILE A 644 -8.25 2.50 -21.12
C ILE A 644 -8.40 3.30 -22.40
N SER A 645 -8.51 4.62 -22.27
CA SER A 645 -8.47 5.57 -23.40
C SER A 645 -7.06 6.11 -23.57
N ILE A 646 -6.49 6.02 -24.77
CA ILE A 646 -5.13 6.49 -25.09
C ILE A 646 -5.22 7.71 -26.01
N HIS A 647 -4.65 8.83 -25.56
CA HIS A 647 -4.64 10.13 -26.24
C HIS A 647 -3.22 10.72 -26.29
N ALA A 648 -3.02 11.70 -27.16
CA ALA A 648 -1.80 12.51 -27.17
C ALA A 648 -2.19 13.99 -27.12
N ASN A 649 -1.89 14.63 -26.00
CA ASN A 649 -2.36 15.97 -25.65
C ASN A 649 -1.85 17.03 -26.63
N ALA A 650 -2.45 18.22 -26.59
CA ALA A 650 -2.03 19.37 -27.37
C ALA A 650 -2.19 20.66 -26.57
N SER A 651 -1.20 21.56 -26.65
CA SER A 651 -1.26 22.82 -25.94
C SER A 651 -2.12 23.85 -26.69
N ILE A 652 -2.99 24.54 -25.95
CA ILE A 652 -3.75 25.67 -26.47
C ILE A 652 -2.75 26.77 -26.86
N ALA A 653 -2.91 27.33 -28.06
CA ALA A 653 -2.00 28.30 -28.68
C ALA A 653 -0.64 27.74 -29.14
N ASN A 654 -0.51 26.43 -29.35
CA ASN A 654 0.67 25.82 -29.97
C ASN A 654 1.98 26.11 -29.21
N GLN A 655 1.89 26.17 -27.88
CA GLN A 655 3.04 26.38 -27.01
C GLN A 655 3.90 25.11 -27.00
N SER A 656 4.98 25.12 -27.78
CA SER A 656 5.86 23.96 -27.94
C SER A 656 6.66 23.60 -26.68
N ALA A 657 6.69 24.48 -25.67
CA ALA A 657 7.39 24.22 -24.41
C ALA A 657 6.69 23.19 -23.51
N ILE A 658 5.40 22.91 -23.72
CA ILE A 658 4.65 21.96 -22.89
C ILE A 658 4.89 20.54 -23.43
N ASN A 659 5.43 19.69 -22.56
CA ASN A 659 5.73 18.28 -22.79
C ASN A 659 5.38 17.47 -21.54
N GLY A 660 5.27 16.15 -21.67
CA GLY A 660 5.10 15.20 -20.58
C GLY A 660 3.77 14.45 -20.56
N ILE A 661 3.73 13.42 -19.71
CA ILE A 661 2.64 12.44 -19.61
C ILE A 661 1.66 12.85 -18.52
N GLU A 662 0.37 12.73 -18.81
CA GLU A 662 -0.72 12.92 -17.84
C GLU A 662 -1.61 11.67 -17.82
N THR A 663 -2.25 11.38 -16.69
CA THR A 663 -3.25 10.32 -16.64
C THR A 663 -4.44 10.73 -15.79
N TYR A 664 -5.64 10.46 -16.27
CA TYR A 664 -6.89 10.91 -15.68
C TYR A 664 -7.77 9.74 -15.26
N TYR A 665 -8.52 9.92 -14.17
CA TYR A 665 -9.53 8.98 -13.67
C TYR A 665 -10.76 9.74 -13.16
N ASN A 666 -11.88 9.05 -12.91
CA ASN A 666 -13.02 9.65 -12.23
C ASN A 666 -12.97 9.38 -10.70
N SER A 667 -12.97 10.43 -9.89
CA SER A 667 -12.96 10.33 -8.41
C SER A 667 -14.18 9.61 -7.81
N ASP A 668 -15.30 9.57 -8.53
CA ASP A 668 -16.51 8.87 -8.07
C ASP A 668 -16.37 7.34 -8.17
N LEU A 669 -15.34 6.84 -8.85
CA LEU A 669 -15.04 5.42 -9.03
C LEU A 669 -13.63 5.09 -8.51
N PRO A 670 -13.48 4.68 -7.24
CA PRO A 670 -12.17 4.38 -6.62
C PRO A 670 -11.31 3.38 -7.39
N ALA A 671 -11.93 2.44 -8.11
CA ALA A 671 -11.24 1.46 -8.93
C ALA A 671 -10.51 2.07 -10.15
N GLY A 672 -11.01 3.18 -10.70
CA GLY A 672 -10.36 3.91 -11.80
C GLY A 672 -9.07 4.60 -11.37
N SER A 673 -9.03 5.13 -10.14
CA SER A 673 -7.83 5.74 -9.57
C SER A 673 -6.66 4.76 -9.50
N GLN A 674 -6.91 3.52 -9.06
CA GLN A 674 -5.89 2.48 -8.96
C GLN A 674 -5.33 2.09 -10.33
N LEU A 675 -6.20 1.97 -11.35
CA LEU A 675 -5.81 1.69 -12.73
C LEU A 675 -4.95 2.82 -13.31
N ALA A 676 -5.39 4.07 -13.16
CA ALA A 676 -4.67 5.26 -13.64
C ALA A 676 -3.26 5.37 -13.03
N TRP A 677 -3.13 5.19 -11.71
CA TRP A 677 -1.85 5.20 -11.02
C TRP A 677 -0.92 4.06 -11.45
N ALA A 678 -1.47 2.86 -11.68
CA ALA A 678 -0.69 1.71 -12.15
C ALA A 678 -0.08 1.95 -13.54
N ILE A 679 -0.86 2.54 -14.45
CA ILE A 679 -0.39 2.89 -15.81
C ILE A 679 0.61 4.03 -15.76
N HIS A 680 0.29 5.13 -15.07
CA HIS A 680 1.13 6.32 -15.01
C HIS A 680 2.51 6.02 -14.42
N LYS A 681 2.57 5.24 -13.33
CA LYS A 681 3.83 4.80 -12.71
C LYS A 681 4.68 3.91 -13.63
N ALA A 682 4.07 3.19 -14.56
CA ALA A 682 4.80 2.39 -15.54
C ALA A 682 5.41 3.29 -16.64
N LEU A 683 4.69 4.33 -17.04
CA LEU A 683 5.12 5.31 -18.04
C LEU A 683 6.25 6.22 -17.54
N THR A 684 6.17 6.75 -16.31
CA THR A 684 7.18 7.67 -15.75
C THR A 684 8.53 7.01 -15.40
N ARG A 685 8.65 5.70 -15.63
CA ARG A 685 9.93 4.96 -15.54
C ARG A 685 10.73 4.97 -16.83
N MET A 686 10.13 5.45 -17.92
CA MET A 686 10.81 5.61 -19.19
C MET A 686 11.83 6.76 -19.07
N PRO A 687 13.04 6.63 -19.64
CA PRO A 687 13.99 7.74 -19.70
C PRO A 687 13.40 8.92 -20.48
N ASP A 688 13.81 10.12 -20.10
CA ASP A 688 13.50 11.38 -20.80
C ASP A 688 12.01 11.72 -20.96
N VAL A 689 11.17 11.22 -20.05
CA VAL A 689 9.74 11.56 -19.95
C VAL A 689 9.52 12.59 -18.84
N GLU A 690 8.84 13.69 -19.17
CA GLU A 690 8.38 14.65 -18.16
C GLU A 690 7.09 14.14 -17.48
N ASP A 691 7.10 14.09 -16.14
CA ASP A 691 5.96 13.68 -15.32
C ASP A 691 5.05 14.90 -15.03
N ARG A 692 3.81 14.84 -15.49
CA ARG A 692 2.79 15.87 -15.22
C ARG A 692 1.66 15.36 -14.32
N GLY A 693 1.76 14.15 -13.81
CA GLY A 693 0.94 13.61 -12.74
C GLY A 693 -0.37 12.92 -13.14
N VAL A 694 -1.04 12.42 -12.10
CA VAL A 694 -2.35 11.74 -12.18
C VAL A 694 -3.44 12.64 -11.61
N HIS A 695 -4.47 12.91 -12.40
CA HIS A 695 -5.52 13.89 -12.08
C HIS A 695 -6.92 13.26 -12.09
N SER A 696 -7.87 13.87 -11.37
CA SER A 696 -9.28 13.51 -11.51
C SER A 696 -9.92 14.33 -12.64
N ALA A 697 -10.71 13.69 -13.49
CA ALA A 697 -11.50 14.35 -14.52
C ALA A 697 -12.85 13.65 -14.71
N THR A 698 -13.83 14.42 -15.19
CA THR A 698 -15.19 13.95 -15.45
C THR A 698 -15.41 13.66 -16.93
N PHE A 699 -14.42 13.13 -17.67
CA PHE A 699 -14.60 12.79 -19.09
C PHE A 699 -15.74 11.77 -19.29
N TYR A 700 -16.43 11.83 -20.43
CA TYR A 700 -17.64 11.01 -20.67
C TYR A 700 -17.33 9.51 -20.55
N THR A 701 -16.20 9.09 -21.12
CA THR A 701 -15.68 7.72 -21.11
C THR A 701 -15.15 7.28 -19.74
N LEU A 702 -14.97 8.18 -18.77
CA LEU A 702 -14.56 7.83 -17.40
C LEU A 702 -15.74 7.75 -16.42
N ARG A 703 -16.86 8.42 -16.71
CA ARG A 703 -18.00 8.55 -15.76
C ARG A 703 -19.26 7.77 -16.14
N SER A 704 -19.40 7.38 -17.41
CA SER A 704 -20.68 6.86 -17.94
C SER A 704 -20.78 5.34 -17.94
N HIS A 705 -19.97 4.65 -17.13
CA HIS A 705 -20.00 3.20 -16.91
C HIS A 705 -19.44 2.83 -15.54
N SER A 706 -19.73 1.61 -15.08
CA SER A 706 -19.29 1.09 -13.77
C SER A 706 -17.89 0.44 -13.78
N ILE A 707 -17.27 0.37 -14.96
CA ILE A 707 -15.96 -0.25 -15.21
C ILE A 707 -14.83 0.66 -14.73
N ALA A 708 -13.75 0.08 -14.20
CA ALA A 708 -12.55 0.83 -13.85
C ALA A 708 -11.92 1.46 -15.10
N ALA A 709 -11.80 2.80 -15.10
CA ALA A 709 -11.49 3.58 -16.28
C ALA A 709 -10.24 4.45 -16.08
N ALA A 710 -9.38 4.54 -17.08
CA ALA A 710 -8.27 5.49 -17.12
C ALA A 710 -8.14 6.14 -18.51
N HIS A 711 -7.81 7.43 -18.53
CA HIS A 711 -7.51 8.18 -19.75
C HIS A 711 -6.04 8.61 -19.70
N VAL A 712 -5.26 8.19 -20.68
CA VAL A 712 -3.80 8.30 -20.67
C VAL A 712 -3.37 9.26 -21.77
N GLU A 713 -2.76 10.37 -21.39
CA GLU A 713 -2.12 11.31 -22.31
C GLU A 713 -0.63 10.95 -22.41
N VAL A 714 -0.21 10.39 -23.54
CA VAL A 714 1.15 9.80 -23.69
C VAL A 714 2.26 10.82 -23.97
N GLY A 715 1.93 12.11 -23.98
CA GLY A 715 2.80 13.23 -24.36
C GLY A 715 2.02 14.28 -25.16
N TYR A 716 2.66 15.40 -25.46
CA TYR A 716 2.07 16.50 -26.22
C TYR A 716 2.47 16.45 -27.71
N ILE A 717 1.52 16.28 -28.63
CA ILE A 717 1.76 16.28 -30.09
C ILE A 717 2.22 17.64 -30.64
N THR A 718 2.08 18.70 -29.84
CA THR A 718 2.59 20.05 -30.10
C THR A 718 3.91 20.33 -29.37
N GLY A 719 4.33 19.44 -28.47
CA GLY A 719 5.51 19.59 -27.62
C GLY A 719 6.81 19.42 -28.40
N SER A 720 7.80 20.26 -28.12
CA SER A 720 9.08 20.27 -28.83
C SER A 720 9.94 19.02 -28.56
N LYS A 721 9.73 18.33 -27.44
CA LYS A 721 10.41 17.08 -27.07
C LYS A 721 9.55 15.86 -27.40
N ASP A 722 8.25 15.96 -27.15
CA ASP A 722 7.32 14.85 -27.32
C ASP A 722 7.00 14.59 -28.80
N ALA A 723 6.74 15.62 -29.61
CA ALA A 723 6.30 15.45 -31.00
C ALA A 723 7.30 14.67 -31.88
N PRO A 724 8.63 14.91 -31.82
CA PRO A 724 9.60 14.07 -32.55
C PRO A 724 9.57 12.61 -32.10
N SER A 725 9.43 12.36 -30.80
CA SER A 725 9.36 11.01 -30.22
C SER A 725 8.06 10.29 -30.61
N LEU A 726 6.92 11.00 -30.60
CA LEU A 726 5.62 10.53 -31.07
C LEU A 726 5.55 10.35 -32.60
N GLY A 727 6.52 10.89 -33.35
CA GLY A 727 6.71 10.54 -34.77
C GLY A 727 7.42 9.20 -34.97
N ASN A 728 7.98 8.60 -33.92
CA ASN A 728 8.82 7.40 -34.01
C ASN A 728 8.06 6.13 -33.60
N SER A 729 7.86 5.22 -34.56
CA SER A 729 7.17 3.94 -34.33
C SER A 729 7.86 3.01 -33.31
N ALA A 730 9.18 3.14 -33.09
CA ALA A 730 9.88 2.39 -32.04
C ALA A 730 9.51 2.92 -30.64
N TYR A 731 9.35 4.23 -30.51
CA TYR A 731 8.90 4.87 -29.28
C TYR A 731 7.46 4.46 -28.93
N HIS A 732 6.58 4.30 -29.93
CA HIS A 732 5.22 3.78 -29.72
C HIS A 732 5.22 2.40 -29.06
N ARG A 733 6.12 1.50 -29.47
CA ARG A 733 6.23 0.16 -28.85
C ARG A 733 6.73 0.24 -27.41
N TYR A 734 7.59 1.21 -27.10
CA TYR A 734 8.11 1.41 -25.76
C TYR A 734 7.03 1.95 -24.81
N LEU A 735 6.27 2.98 -25.24
CA LEU A 735 5.06 3.45 -24.57
C LEU A 735 4.06 2.31 -24.36
N ALA A 736 3.80 1.53 -25.43
CA ALA A 736 2.84 0.45 -25.40
C ALA A 736 3.23 -0.66 -24.42
N ARG A 737 4.52 -1.02 -24.35
CA ARG A 737 5.01 -2.00 -23.38
C ARG A 737 4.83 -1.50 -21.95
N SER A 738 5.12 -0.23 -21.69
CA SER A 738 4.94 0.39 -20.37
C SER A 738 3.47 0.43 -19.96
N ILE A 739 2.56 0.84 -20.86
CA ILE A 739 1.10 0.84 -20.62
C ILE A 739 0.60 -0.58 -20.37
N ALA A 740 0.98 -1.55 -21.21
CA ALA A 740 0.59 -2.95 -21.05
C ALA A 740 1.09 -3.55 -19.72
N ASN A 741 2.30 -3.19 -19.26
CA ASN A 741 2.80 -3.60 -17.96
C ASN A 741 1.98 -3.00 -16.80
N GLY A 742 1.57 -1.74 -16.91
CA GLY A 742 0.68 -1.09 -15.93
C GLY A 742 -0.68 -1.75 -15.85
N ILE A 743 -1.32 -1.99 -17.01
CA ILE A 743 -2.62 -2.67 -17.11
C ILE A 743 -2.52 -4.12 -16.61
N GLY A 744 -1.51 -4.87 -17.04
CA GLY A 744 -1.31 -6.27 -16.64
C GLY A 744 -1.18 -6.41 -15.13
N ARG A 745 -0.44 -5.50 -14.47
CA ARG A 745 -0.35 -5.45 -13.01
C ARG A 745 -1.69 -5.17 -12.35
N TYR A 746 -2.45 -4.20 -12.85
CA TYR A 746 -3.78 -3.89 -12.32
C TYR A 746 -4.74 -5.08 -12.42
N VAL A 747 -4.81 -5.70 -13.61
CA VAL A 747 -5.72 -6.82 -13.89
C VAL A 747 -5.35 -8.07 -13.08
N GLN A 748 -4.06 -8.37 -12.91
CA GLN A 748 -3.60 -9.47 -12.06
C GLN A 748 -3.92 -9.26 -10.57
N GLN A 749 -4.00 -8.00 -10.11
CA GLN A 749 -4.41 -7.66 -8.75
C GLN A 749 -5.93 -7.78 -8.54
N LYS A 750 -6.74 -7.57 -9.58
CA LYS A 750 -8.22 -7.67 -9.54
C LYS A 750 -8.73 -9.10 -9.73
N GLY A 751 -8.03 -9.91 -10.52
CA GLY A 751 -8.43 -11.28 -10.86
C GLY A 751 -8.08 -12.35 -9.81
N ASN A 752 -7.44 -11.98 -8.71
CA ASN A 752 -7.00 -12.85 -7.60
C ASN A 752 -7.77 -12.57 -6.32
#